data_AF-A0A939HUK6-F1
#
_entry.id   AF-A0A939HUK6-F1
#
_cell.length_a   1.000
_cell.length_b   1.000
_cell.length_c   1.000
_cell.angle_alpha   90.00
_cell.angle_beta   90.00
_cell.angle_gamma   90.00
#
_symmetry.space_group_name_H-M   'P 1'
#
loop_
_entity.id
_entity.type
_entity.pdbx_description
1 polymer ?
#
loop_
_entity_poly.entity_id
_entity_poly.type
_entity_poly.pdbx_seq_one_letter_code
_entity_poly.pdbx_strand_id
1 'polypeptide(L)'
;MAKREQILEQSLLDLLAAEDDGLTVAEIVDRLRVGDGNVSETSVRALLNQLAEAGKLNKQKRRGKGRGKTAYAYFHQDKLPRQPIPQQLNLFDRITGVSNKSRLIPRTEVEREELELDPEELKRQEQARSVLEKIASSHLQSESYAQAIVEIAPQLAEKNPVDMVIEMAAWVVNDLNQLGEQINLLKRRLQSGNREEVKKLASRLDERLIWARNYFQRFWRLDRSLDEIPGILDLPGQAKYFVEQEQRAFLNEEKAREKLGKRILGDKVIEERMPPTNMHKAAAGTDASVADILLDHSQGSFIPPDPVVVTTSAAAMVVTADSGGKLEYQDFDIFPDHLQEYEDFRAAENGLVLSPDLMRSIGTNSDFRHSRTAAMDLRQYSQDLHVSMDESKWRPIGNIPELGINPRPTLIFRDGRVLPIVHRLNFYEDNGLYGRIVRNLINKFADVIHNTLSSTRGKIVYGSAVKNPELSWLAPLVFWYLHIKQFKVAGQVVVDDEDVYKAPLADTAVSQLLFLGLAKKNRKFERERIFLTFQSLRRFSDIVFLDYSLPLVISENGQNRLLQEDSKDDWNKWFAERIARKQEERQENILDQNDYQALIYACDKAGVIMCYAAPTSAYQTIVDSDSGTAGQFLIPRLEAAVNLQDKPNSYQKNLDEMLSWLAAEHWALDRHHTQSGFDTGNSQQGIPILVPDVTILAHEAATFARDKLSEEVNDQIRKLIAELRKRMGKSR
;
A
#
# COMPACT_ATOMS: atom_id res chain seq x y z
N MET A 1 7.18 -62.36 15.24
CA MET A 1 5.81 -62.12 14.76
C MET A 1 5.64 -60.62 14.53
N ALA A 2 5.76 -60.15 13.29
CA ALA A 2 5.42 -58.76 12.96
C ALA A 2 3.94 -58.54 13.28
N LYS A 3 3.59 -57.45 13.98
CA LYS A 3 2.20 -57.15 14.32
C LYS A 3 1.41 -57.11 13.01
N ARG A 4 0.30 -57.85 12.97
CA ARG A 4 -0.60 -58.02 11.80
C ARG A 4 -0.94 -56.70 11.09
N GLU A 5 -0.90 -55.58 11.82
CA GLU A 5 -1.05 -54.20 11.32
C GLU A 5 0.09 -53.73 10.41
N GLN A 6 1.35 -54.07 10.69
CA GLN A 6 2.49 -53.68 9.84
C GLN A 6 2.46 -54.38 8.48
N ILE A 7 2.00 -55.62 8.46
CA ILE A 7 1.80 -56.37 7.21
C ILE A 7 0.67 -55.73 6.40
N LEU A 8 -0.42 -55.31 7.05
CA LEU A 8 -1.52 -54.63 6.39
C LEU A 8 -1.14 -53.23 5.88
N GLU A 9 -0.36 -52.46 6.65
CA GLU A 9 0.19 -51.17 6.24
C GLU A 9 1.05 -51.31 4.98
N GLN A 10 1.98 -52.26 4.96
CA GLN A 10 2.84 -52.49 3.80
C GLN A 10 2.03 -52.93 2.58
N SER A 11 1.10 -53.88 2.74
CA SER A 11 0.23 -54.32 1.64
C SER A 11 -0.64 -53.19 1.09
N LEU A 12 -1.08 -52.24 1.92
CA LEU A 12 -1.84 -51.06 1.48
C LEU A 12 -0.97 -50.09 0.68
N LEU A 13 0.24 -49.82 1.14
CA LEU A 13 1.18 -48.95 0.43
C LEU A 13 1.59 -49.55 -0.92
N ASP A 14 1.91 -50.85 -0.95
CA ASP A 14 2.27 -51.55 -2.18
C ASP A 14 1.11 -51.57 -3.18
N LEU A 15 -0.12 -51.82 -2.70
CA LEU A 15 -1.33 -51.83 -3.52
C LEU A 15 -1.64 -50.44 -4.11
N LEU A 16 -1.46 -49.37 -3.33
CA LEU A 16 -1.66 -48.00 -3.80
C LEU A 16 -0.50 -47.48 -4.65
N ALA A 17 0.72 -47.99 -4.46
CA ALA A 17 1.85 -47.69 -5.32
C ALA A 17 1.70 -48.31 -6.72
N ALA A 18 0.96 -49.43 -6.83
CA ALA A 18 0.67 -50.07 -8.12
C ALA A 18 -0.43 -49.38 -8.93
N GLU A 19 -1.21 -48.46 -8.34
CA GLU A 19 -2.41 -47.88 -8.95
C GLU A 19 -2.31 -46.37 -9.11
N ASP A 20 -2.15 -45.93 -10.36
CA ASP A 20 -1.93 -44.52 -10.70
C ASP A 20 -3.16 -43.61 -10.42
N ASP A 21 -4.37 -44.17 -10.49
CA ASP A 21 -5.63 -43.42 -10.32
C ASP A 21 -6.13 -43.35 -8.87
N GLY A 22 -5.39 -43.94 -7.93
CA GLY A 22 -5.79 -44.10 -6.53
C GLY A 22 -7.03 -45.00 -6.36
N LEU A 23 -7.22 -45.52 -5.16
CA LEU A 23 -8.32 -46.45 -4.86
C LEU A 23 -9.21 -45.94 -3.73
N THR A 24 -10.51 -46.17 -3.86
CA THR A 24 -11.48 -45.95 -2.80
C THR A 24 -11.39 -47.06 -1.75
N VAL A 25 -11.87 -46.80 -0.52
CA VAL A 25 -11.86 -47.80 0.56
C VAL A 25 -12.52 -49.12 0.14
N ALA A 26 -13.61 -49.06 -0.63
CA ALA A 26 -14.30 -50.25 -1.13
C ALA A 26 -13.43 -51.06 -2.11
N GLU A 27 -12.79 -50.39 -3.08
CA GLU A 27 -11.89 -51.04 -4.03
C GLU A 27 -10.66 -51.65 -3.35
N ILE A 28 -10.12 -50.97 -2.33
CA ILE A 28 -9.02 -51.47 -1.51
C ILE A 28 -9.45 -52.73 -0.75
N VAL A 29 -10.61 -52.70 -0.08
CA VAL A 29 -11.13 -53.84 0.67
C VAL A 29 -11.43 -55.03 -0.25
N ASP A 30 -12.02 -54.79 -1.42
CA ASP A 30 -12.31 -55.84 -2.39
C ASP A 30 -11.03 -56.50 -2.91
N ARG A 31 -9.97 -55.73 -3.19
CA ARG A 31 -8.69 -56.28 -3.64
C ARG A 31 -7.91 -56.99 -2.54
N LEU A 32 -7.96 -56.50 -1.31
CA LEU A 32 -7.33 -57.17 -0.17
C LEU A 32 -8.04 -58.48 0.21
N ARG A 33 -9.35 -58.60 -0.07
CA ARG A 33 -10.12 -59.85 0.15
C ARG A 33 -9.75 -60.97 -0.81
N VAL A 34 -9.17 -60.67 -1.97
CA VAL A 34 -8.72 -61.68 -2.95
C VAL A 34 -7.50 -62.46 -2.45
N GLY A 35 -6.78 -61.96 -1.43
CA GLY A 35 -5.69 -62.68 -0.77
C GLY A 35 -6.02 -63.03 0.68
N ASP A 36 -6.66 -64.19 0.92
CA ASP A 36 -6.80 -64.96 2.19
C ASP A 36 -7.02 -64.20 3.54
N GLY A 37 -7.43 -62.93 3.49
CA GLY A 37 -7.56 -62.07 4.66
C GLY A 37 -9.00 -61.59 4.87
N ASN A 38 -9.63 -62.03 5.97
CA ASN A 38 -10.82 -61.38 6.51
C ASN A 38 -10.46 -60.00 7.06
N VAL A 39 -10.40 -58.99 6.19
CA VAL A 39 -10.12 -57.60 6.58
C VAL A 39 -11.43 -56.82 6.71
N SER A 40 -11.62 -56.18 7.87
CA SER A 40 -12.77 -55.31 8.15
C SER A 40 -12.60 -53.96 7.47
N GLU A 41 -13.66 -53.49 6.77
CA GLU A 41 -13.68 -52.17 6.12
C GLU A 41 -13.40 -51.03 7.12
N THR A 42 -13.88 -51.16 8.35
CA THR A 42 -13.65 -50.19 9.42
C THR A 42 -12.18 -50.08 9.80
N SER A 43 -11.47 -51.21 9.85
CA SER A 43 -10.04 -51.26 10.17
C SER A 43 -9.19 -50.67 9.04
N VAL A 44 -9.52 -50.96 7.78
CA VAL A 44 -8.84 -50.37 6.61
C VAL A 44 -9.06 -48.86 6.56
N ARG A 45 -10.28 -48.40 6.80
CA ARG A 45 -10.58 -46.95 6.82
C ARG A 45 -9.83 -46.21 7.93
N ALA A 46 -9.75 -46.78 9.13
CA ALA A 46 -9.00 -46.20 10.23
C ALA A 46 -7.50 -46.08 9.89
N LEU A 47 -6.91 -47.15 9.37
CA LEU A 47 -5.50 -47.18 8.98
C LEU A 47 -5.20 -46.23 7.80
N LEU A 48 -6.06 -46.16 6.79
CA LEU A 48 -5.90 -45.23 5.66
C LEU A 48 -5.96 -43.75 6.10
N ASN A 49 -6.83 -43.42 7.05
CA ASN A 49 -6.87 -42.06 7.61
C ASN A 49 -5.61 -41.77 8.44
N GLN A 50 -5.14 -42.72 9.25
CA GLN A 50 -3.90 -42.58 10.00
C GLN A 50 -2.68 -42.38 9.08
N LEU A 51 -2.60 -43.14 7.99
CA LEU A 51 -1.53 -42.99 6.99
C LEU A 51 -1.63 -41.67 6.21
N ALA A 52 -2.83 -41.16 5.98
CA ALA A 52 -3.03 -39.85 5.38
C ALA A 52 -2.66 -38.70 6.34
N GLU A 53 -3.00 -38.80 7.63
CA GLU A 53 -2.58 -37.85 8.66
C GLU A 53 -1.06 -37.87 8.86
N ALA A 54 -0.43 -39.03 8.73
CA ALA A 54 1.03 -39.19 8.76
C ALA A 54 1.73 -38.76 7.45
N GLY A 55 1.00 -38.26 6.46
CA GLY A 55 1.55 -37.77 5.18
C GLY A 55 2.04 -38.84 4.21
N LYS A 56 1.85 -40.13 4.52
CA LYS A 56 2.27 -41.25 3.65
C LYS A 56 1.30 -41.53 2.50
N LEU A 57 0.05 -41.09 2.62
CA LEU A 57 -0.99 -41.21 1.61
C LEU A 57 -1.69 -39.87 1.40
N ASN A 58 -2.16 -39.61 0.19
CA ASN A 58 -2.98 -38.45 -0.12
C ASN A 58 -4.45 -38.85 -0.29
N LYS A 59 -5.35 -38.15 0.39
CA LYS A 59 -6.81 -38.39 0.35
C LYS A 59 -7.48 -37.32 -0.51
N GLN A 60 -8.00 -37.69 -1.68
CA GLN A 60 -8.68 -36.75 -2.59
C GLN A 60 -10.13 -37.16 -2.85
N LYS A 61 -11.00 -36.18 -3.14
CA LYS A 61 -12.39 -36.44 -3.53
C LYS A 61 -12.44 -36.95 -4.98
N ARG A 62 -12.93 -38.16 -5.19
CA ARG A 62 -13.23 -38.71 -6.51
C ARG A 62 -14.74 -38.69 -6.74
N ARG A 63 -15.21 -38.31 -7.93
CA ARG A 63 -16.64 -38.41 -8.29
C ARG A 63 -17.05 -39.88 -8.24
N GLY A 64 -17.77 -40.29 -7.20
CA GLY A 64 -18.28 -41.65 -7.06
C GLY A 64 -19.31 -41.98 -8.13
N LYS A 65 -19.33 -43.23 -8.61
CA LYS A 65 -20.30 -43.74 -9.61
C LYS A 65 -21.70 -44.02 -9.03
N GLY A 66 -22.21 -43.20 -8.11
CA GLY A 66 -23.54 -43.39 -7.51
C GLY A 66 -24.04 -42.21 -6.66
N ARG A 67 -25.37 -42.03 -6.62
CA ARG A 67 -26.03 -40.98 -5.80
C ARG A 67 -25.79 -41.26 -4.31
N GLY A 68 -25.28 -40.27 -3.58
CA GLY A 68 -25.23 -40.24 -2.11
C GLY A 68 -23.96 -40.77 -1.43
N LYS A 69 -22.92 -41.17 -2.17
CA LYS A 69 -21.64 -41.60 -1.57
C LYS A 69 -20.52 -40.60 -1.88
N THR A 70 -19.98 -39.93 -0.86
CA THR A 70 -18.72 -39.17 -0.98
C THR A 70 -17.55 -40.15 -1.00
N ALA A 71 -17.07 -40.49 -2.20
CA ALA A 71 -15.98 -41.43 -2.38
C ALA A 71 -14.63 -40.69 -2.38
N TYR A 72 -13.96 -40.69 -1.24
CA TYR A 72 -12.54 -40.34 -1.21
C TYR A 72 -11.71 -41.49 -1.77
N ALA A 73 -10.77 -41.18 -2.65
CA ALA A 73 -9.74 -42.10 -3.12
C ALA A 73 -8.42 -41.77 -2.41
N TYR A 74 -7.64 -42.80 -2.12
CA TYR A 74 -6.33 -42.70 -1.49
C TYR A 74 -5.26 -42.97 -2.55
N PHE A 75 -4.20 -42.16 -2.54
CA PHE A 75 -3.10 -42.20 -3.49
C PHE A 75 -1.80 -42.41 -2.73
N HIS A 76 -0.90 -43.21 -3.29
CA HIS A 76 0.48 -43.25 -2.80
C HIS A 76 1.15 -41.89 -2.99
N GLN A 77 1.98 -41.46 -2.03
CA GLN A 77 2.62 -40.13 -2.04
C GLN A 77 3.39 -39.86 -3.34
N ASP A 78 4.09 -40.88 -3.86
CA ASP A 78 4.93 -40.79 -5.05
C ASP A 78 4.18 -40.84 -6.39
N LYS A 79 2.88 -41.19 -6.36
CA LYS A 79 2.05 -41.45 -7.53
C LYS A 79 1.03 -40.36 -7.82
N LEU A 80 1.10 -39.23 -7.11
CA LEU A 80 0.41 -38.04 -7.57
C LEU A 80 0.82 -37.79 -9.03
N PRO A 81 -0.12 -37.66 -9.99
CA PRO A 81 0.20 -36.78 -11.10
C PRO A 81 0.67 -35.51 -10.41
N ARG A 82 1.90 -35.07 -10.71
CA ARG A 82 2.28 -33.69 -10.48
C ARG A 82 1.19 -32.90 -11.18
N GLN A 83 0.10 -32.60 -10.48
CA GLN A 83 -0.72 -31.48 -10.84
C GLN A 83 0.34 -30.40 -10.92
N PRO A 84 0.48 -29.72 -12.06
CA PRO A 84 1.03 -28.40 -11.95
C PRO A 84 0.17 -27.79 -10.85
N ILE A 85 0.80 -27.48 -9.71
CA ILE A 85 0.32 -26.38 -8.86
C ILE A 85 -0.23 -25.40 -9.87
N PRO A 86 -1.52 -25.02 -9.86
CA PRO A 86 -1.99 -24.04 -10.79
C PRO A 86 -1.05 -22.86 -10.59
N GLN A 87 -0.09 -22.73 -11.50
CA GLN A 87 0.68 -21.54 -11.68
C GLN A 87 -0.45 -20.63 -12.11
N GLN A 88 -1.01 -19.90 -11.15
CA GLN A 88 -1.53 -18.60 -11.47
C GLN A 88 -0.39 -17.97 -12.25
N LEU A 89 -0.57 -17.95 -13.57
CA LEU A 89 0.40 -17.44 -14.50
C LEU A 89 0.72 -16.05 -13.98
N ASN A 90 1.92 -15.89 -13.44
CA ASN A 90 2.35 -14.60 -12.98
C ASN A 90 2.33 -13.74 -14.23
N LEU A 91 1.65 -12.58 -14.17
CA LEU A 91 1.38 -11.72 -15.33
C LEU A 91 2.66 -11.37 -16.12
N PHE A 92 3.81 -11.49 -15.46
CA PHE A 92 5.12 -11.15 -15.97
C PHE A 92 5.87 -12.35 -16.59
N ASP A 93 5.42 -13.60 -16.42
CA ASP A 93 6.08 -14.80 -16.97
C ASP A 93 5.93 -14.91 -18.50
N ARG A 94 5.03 -14.13 -19.10
CA ARG A 94 4.70 -14.15 -20.54
C ARG A 94 5.12 -12.90 -21.32
N ILE A 95 5.76 -11.92 -20.66
CA ILE A 95 6.30 -10.75 -21.35
C ILE A 95 7.45 -11.21 -22.25
N THR A 96 7.34 -10.94 -23.56
CA THR A 96 8.25 -11.39 -24.62
C THR A 96 9.74 -11.29 -24.22
N GLY A 97 10.43 -12.43 -24.31
CA GLY A 97 11.81 -12.66 -23.82
C GLY A 97 12.00 -13.98 -23.06
N VAL A 98 10.93 -14.59 -22.54
CA VAL A 98 10.95 -15.89 -21.86
C VAL A 98 10.27 -16.94 -22.76
N SER A 99 11.06 -17.88 -23.28
CA SER A 99 10.68 -19.12 -24.01
C SER A 99 9.34 -19.17 -24.76
N ASN A 100 9.39 -18.94 -26.08
CA ASN A 100 8.31 -19.20 -27.03
C ASN A 100 8.06 -20.71 -27.26
N LYS A 101 7.09 -21.32 -26.57
CA LYS A 101 6.43 -22.56 -27.05
C LYS A 101 4.97 -22.70 -26.55
N SER A 102 4.04 -21.99 -27.19
CA SER A 102 2.70 -22.52 -27.43
C SER A 102 2.04 -21.78 -28.60
N ARG A 103 2.29 -22.27 -29.83
CA ARG A 103 1.48 -21.91 -31.00
C ARG A 103 0.09 -22.52 -30.81
N LEU A 104 -0.88 -21.70 -30.43
CA LEU A 104 -2.28 -21.99 -30.74
C LEU A 104 -2.50 -21.56 -32.19
N ILE A 105 -2.87 -22.53 -33.01
CA ILE A 105 -3.17 -22.38 -34.44
C ILE A 105 -4.37 -21.42 -34.56
N PRO A 106 -4.26 -20.30 -35.30
CA PRO A 106 -5.44 -19.49 -35.57
C PRO A 106 -6.38 -20.29 -36.47
N ARG A 107 -7.67 -20.30 -36.12
CA ARG A 107 -8.73 -20.81 -37.01
C ARG A 107 -8.64 -20.11 -38.36
N THR A 108 -8.78 -20.88 -39.42
CA THR A 108 -8.62 -20.50 -40.83
C THR A 108 -9.53 -19.35 -41.24
N GLU A 109 -9.07 -18.52 -42.19
CA GLU A 109 -9.79 -17.37 -42.78
C GLU A 109 -11.17 -17.71 -43.34
N VAL A 110 -11.46 -18.99 -43.59
CA VAL A 110 -12.75 -19.51 -44.06
C VAL A 110 -13.89 -19.35 -43.03
N GLU A 111 -13.60 -19.21 -41.73
CA GLU A 111 -14.66 -18.96 -40.72
C GLU A 111 -14.96 -17.46 -40.48
N ARG A 112 -14.21 -16.53 -41.11
CA ARG A 112 -14.40 -15.07 -40.90
C ARG A 112 -15.36 -14.41 -41.89
N GLU A 113 -15.70 -15.05 -43.01
CA GLU A 113 -16.50 -14.44 -44.08
C GLU A 113 -18.01 -14.74 -44.00
N GLU A 114 -18.48 -15.61 -43.08
CA GLU A 114 -19.91 -16.04 -43.05
C GLU A 114 -20.77 -15.48 -41.92
N LEU A 115 -20.27 -14.56 -41.09
CA LEU A 115 -21.04 -14.02 -39.96
C LEU A 115 -20.98 -12.49 -39.89
N GLU A 116 -21.75 -11.84 -40.76
CA GLU A 116 -22.33 -10.53 -40.44
C GLU A 116 -23.33 -10.70 -39.29
N LEU A 117 -22.81 -10.84 -38.07
CA LEU A 117 -23.61 -10.95 -36.86
C LEU A 117 -24.24 -9.60 -36.53
N ASP A 118 -25.56 -9.63 -36.30
CA ASP A 118 -26.36 -8.54 -35.75
C ASP A 118 -25.69 -7.96 -34.48
N PRO A 119 -25.47 -6.64 -34.39
CA PRO A 119 -24.92 -5.97 -33.20
C PRO A 119 -25.63 -6.32 -31.88
N GLU A 120 -26.93 -6.68 -31.91
CA GLU A 120 -27.64 -7.14 -30.72
C GLU A 120 -27.25 -8.57 -30.29
N GLU A 121 -26.92 -9.44 -31.25
CA GLU A 121 -26.50 -10.81 -30.98
C GLU A 121 -25.07 -10.84 -30.42
N LEU A 122 -24.20 -9.92 -30.88
CA LEU A 122 -22.89 -9.64 -30.28
C LEU A 122 -23.00 -9.19 -28.82
N LYS A 123 -23.93 -8.29 -28.50
CA LYS A 123 -24.22 -7.87 -27.12
C LYS A 123 -24.77 -9.00 -26.26
N ARG A 124 -25.60 -9.89 -26.81
CA ARG A 124 -26.08 -11.09 -26.11
C ARG A 124 -24.95 -12.09 -25.85
N GLN A 125 -24.02 -12.25 -26.80
CA GLN A 125 -22.85 -13.12 -26.62
C GLN A 125 -21.84 -12.56 -25.62
N GLU A 126 -21.64 -11.24 -25.56
CA GLU A 126 -20.84 -10.60 -24.51
C GLU A 126 -21.46 -10.78 -23.12
N GLN A 127 -22.79 -10.75 -23.03
CA GLN A 127 -23.52 -11.07 -21.79
C GLN A 127 -23.47 -12.57 -21.45
N ALA A 128 -23.38 -13.45 -22.46
CA ALA A 128 -23.33 -14.90 -22.33
C ALA A 128 -21.91 -15.48 -22.15
N ARG A 129 -20.86 -14.65 -22.02
CA ARG A 129 -19.51 -15.15 -21.71
C ARG A 129 -19.53 -15.90 -20.38
N SER A 130 -18.98 -17.12 -20.39
CA SER A 130 -18.81 -17.89 -19.17
C SER A 130 -17.93 -17.12 -18.18
N VAL A 131 -18.12 -17.33 -16.88
CA VAL A 131 -17.28 -16.69 -15.84
C VAL A 131 -15.79 -16.98 -16.09
N LEU A 132 -15.44 -18.18 -16.56
CA LEU A 132 -14.07 -18.55 -16.90
C LEU A 132 -13.51 -17.75 -18.08
N GLU A 133 -14.32 -17.48 -19.09
CA GLU A 133 -13.92 -16.66 -20.25
C GLU A 133 -13.76 -15.19 -19.87
N LYS A 134 -14.59 -14.67 -18.96
CA LYS A 134 -14.40 -13.32 -18.39
C LYS A 134 -13.10 -13.23 -17.61
N ILE A 135 -12.79 -14.22 -16.77
CA ILE A 135 -11.53 -14.31 -16.03
C ILE A 135 -10.35 -14.38 -17.00
N ALA A 136 -10.40 -15.26 -18.01
CA ALA A 136 -9.34 -15.42 -19.00
C ALA A 136 -9.13 -14.13 -19.83
N SER A 137 -10.22 -13.48 -20.24
CA SER A 137 -10.16 -12.20 -20.98
C SER A 137 -9.56 -11.09 -20.12
N SER A 138 -9.97 -11.00 -18.84
CA SER A 138 -9.41 -10.04 -17.89
C SER A 138 -7.91 -10.26 -17.68
N HIS A 139 -7.47 -11.52 -17.57
CA HIS A 139 -6.05 -11.83 -17.46
C HIS A 139 -5.27 -11.43 -18.73
N LEU A 140 -5.77 -11.77 -19.91
CA LEU A 140 -5.13 -11.39 -21.18
C LEU A 140 -5.06 -9.86 -21.35
N GLN A 141 -6.08 -9.15 -20.89
CA GLN A 141 -6.10 -7.68 -20.91
C GLN A 141 -5.04 -7.11 -19.95
N SER A 142 -4.93 -7.63 -18.73
CA SER A 142 -3.87 -7.27 -17.78
C SER A 142 -2.47 -7.55 -18.34
N GLU A 143 -2.26 -8.69 -18.99
CA GLU A 143 -1.00 -9.02 -19.69
C GLU A 143 -0.69 -7.99 -20.80
N SER A 144 -1.72 -7.60 -21.56
CA SER A 144 -1.60 -6.60 -22.63
C SER A 144 -1.22 -5.22 -22.08
N TYR A 145 -1.80 -4.80 -20.93
CA TYR A 145 -1.38 -3.57 -20.24
C TYR A 145 0.08 -3.63 -19.80
N ALA A 146 0.49 -4.74 -19.18
CA ALA A 146 1.86 -4.92 -18.72
C ALA A 146 2.86 -4.84 -19.89
N GLN A 147 2.56 -5.51 -21.00
CA GLN A 147 3.37 -5.46 -22.21
C GLN A 147 3.42 -4.05 -22.80
N ALA A 148 2.29 -3.34 -22.90
CA ALA A 148 2.24 -1.98 -23.41
C ALA A 148 3.12 -1.02 -22.59
N ILE A 149 3.09 -1.13 -21.25
CA ILE A 149 3.91 -0.30 -20.36
C ILE A 149 5.40 -0.59 -20.57
N VAL A 150 5.80 -1.86 -20.63
CA VAL A 150 7.20 -2.27 -20.85
C VAL A 150 7.73 -1.75 -22.19
N GLU A 151 6.92 -1.85 -23.26
CA GLU A 151 7.33 -1.42 -24.60
C GLU A 151 7.39 0.10 -24.75
N ILE A 152 6.48 0.85 -24.13
CA ILE A 152 6.46 2.32 -24.21
C ILE A 152 7.50 2.98 -23.30
N ALA A 153 7.97 2.28 -22.26
CA ALA A 153 8.82 2.85 -21.20
C ALA A 153 10.01 3.68 -21.72
N PRO A 154 10.77 3.25 -22.74
CA PRO A 154 11.90 4.04 -23.23
C PRO A 154 11.53 5.35 -23.92
N GLN A 155 10.33 5.44 -24.49
CA GLN A 155 9.84 6.69 -25.10
C GLN A 155 9.25 7.61 -24.03
N LEU A 156 8.57 7.02 -23.04
CA LEU A 156 7.96 7.74 -21.94
C LEU A 156 9.02 8.34 -21.01
N ALA A 157 10.10 7.61 -20.73
CA ALA A 157 11.17 8.03 -19.82
C ALA A 157 11.72 9.42 -20.15
N GLU A 158 11.86 9.74 -21.43
CA GLU A 158 12.43 11.01 -21.93
C GLU A 158 11.43 12.18 -21.97
N LYS A 159 10.18 11.97 -21.55
CA LYS A 159 9.16 13.04 -21.55
C LYS A 159 9.33 13.98 -20.37
N ASN A 160 8.97 15.25 -20.57
CA ASN A 160 8.90 16.20 -19.49
C ASN A 160 7.63 15.94 -18.65
N PRO A 161 7.75 15.66 -17.35
CA PRO A 161 6.61 15.32 -16.50
C PRO A 161 5.64 16.49 -16.27
N VAL A 162 6.14 17.73 -16.23
CA VAL A 162 5.28 18.94 -16.09
C VAL A 162 4.39 19.09 -17.32
N ASP A 163 4.96 19.00 -18.51
CA ASP A 163 4.22 19.07 -19.77
C ASP A 163 3.15 17.99 -19.85
N MET A 164 3.50 16.76 -19.49
CA MET A 164 2.56 15.64 -19.50
C MET A 164 1.35 15.87 -18.57
N VAL A 165 1.56 16.40 -17.36
CA VAL A 165 0.45 16.67 -16.43
C VAL A 165 -0.44 17.79 -16.96
N ILE A 166 0.11 18.83 -17.59
CA ILE A 166 -0.66 19.93 -18.19
C ILE A 166 -1.48 19.43 -19.38
N GLU A 167 -0.85 18.68 -20.30
CA GLU A 167 -1.52 18.09 -21.46
C GLU A 167 -2.65 17.14 -21.03
N MET A 168 -2.41 16.34 -19.98
CA MET A 168 -3.45 15.48 -19.39
C MET A 168 -4.59 16.30 -18.79
N ALA A 169 -4.29 17.39 -18.06
CA ALA A 169 -5.31 18.26 -17.50
C ALA A 169 -6.16 18.94 -18.60
N ALA A 170 -5.53 19.40 -19.69
CA ALA A 170 -6.21 19.96 -20.84
C ALA A 170 -7.12 18.92 -21.53
N TRP A 171 -6.64 17.68 -21.68
CA TRP A 171 -7.44 16.56 -22.19
C TRP A 171 -8.67 16.30 -21.31
N VAL A 172 -8.51 16.24 -19.99
CA VAL A 172 -9.64 16.04 -19.05
C VAL A 172 -10.63 17.21 -19.10
N VAL A 173 -10.16 18.46 -19.19
CA VAL A 173 -11.05 19.62 -19.33
C VAL A 173 -11.90 19.50 -20.60
N ASN A 174 -11.29 19.12 -21.72
CA ASN A 174 -12.00 18.92 -22.97
C ASN A 174 -13.02 17.78 -22.87
N ASP A 175 -12.63 16.66 -22.27
CA ASP A 175 -13.50 15.50 -22.07
C ASP A 175 -14.75 15.84 -21.21
N LEU A 176 -14.55 16.48 -20.05
CA LEU A 176 -15.64 16.91 -19.17
C LEU A 176 -16.60 17.87 -19.88
N ASN A 177 -16.06 18.84 -20.63
CA ASN A 177 -16.85 19.79 -21.39
C ASN A 177 -17.65 19.10 -22.51
N GLN A 178 -17.04 18.16 -23.24
CA GLN A 178 -17.71 17.39 -24.28
C GLN A 178 -18.84 16.52 -23.72
N LEU A 179 -18.64 15.87 -22.57
CA LEU A 179 -19.68 15.12 -21.89
C LEU A 179 -20.86 16.02 -21.48
N GLY A 180 -20.58 17.21 -20.94
CA GLY A 180 -21.60 18.21 -20.62
C GLY A 180 -22.42 18.63 -21.85
N GLU A 181 -21.74 18.92 -22.97
CA GLU A 181 -22.37 19.27 -24.25
C GLU A 181 -23.22 18.12 -24.81
N GLN A 182 -22.74 16.87 -24.77
CA GLN A 182 -23.48 15.69 -25.21
C GLN A 182 -24.77 15.50 -24.39
N ILE A 183 -24.69 15.64 -23.07
CA ILE A 183 -25.87 15.56 -22.19
C ILE A 183 -26.87 16.66 -22.54
N ASN A 184 -26.42 17.89 -22.78
CA ASN A 184 -27.27 19.01 -23.19
C ASN A 184 -27.96 18.74 -24.54
N LEU A 185 -27.24 18.23 -25.52
CA LEU A 185 -27.79 17.86 -26.82
C LEU A 185 -28.86 16.76 -26.70
N LEU A 186 -28.58 15.70 -25.94
CA LEU A 186 -29.54 14.62 -25.72
C LEU A 186 -30.78 15.08 -24.96
N LYS A 187 -30.63 15.97 -23.96
CA LYS A 187 -31.76 16.59 -23.25
C LYS A 187 -32.62 17.46 -24.17
N ARG A 188 -32.00 18.26 -25.05
CA ARG A 188 -32.74 19.10 -26.03
C ARG A 188 -33.47 18.27 -27.09
N ARG A 189 -32.99 17.07 -27.40
CA ARG A 189 -33.59 16.14 -28.38
C ARG A 189 -34.69 15.23 -27.81
N LEU A 190 -35.08 15.37 -26.53
CA LEU A 190 -35.92 14.39 -25.82
C LEU A 190 -37.28 14.10 -26.50
N GLN A 191 -37.29 13.06 -27.34
CA GLN A 191 -38.32 12.03 -27.39
C GLN A 191 -38.03 10.99 -26.28
N SER A 192 -39.06 10.33 -25.77
CA SER A 192 -39.10 9.57 -24.51
C SER A 192 -38.07 8.44 -24.29
N GLY A 193 -37.25 8.08 -25.30
CA GLY A 193 -36.26 6.98 -25.23
C GLY A 193 -34.89 7.33 -24.62
N ASN A 194 -34.45 8.60 -24.59
CA ASN A 194 -33.05 8.94 -24.27
C ASN A 194 -32.77 9.18 -22.77
N ARG A 195 -33.72 8.88 -21.87
CA ARG A 195 -33.55 9.16 -20.42
C ARG A 195 -32.48 8.30 -19.75
N GLU A 196 -32.36 7.03 -20.11
CA GLU A 196 -31.35 6.13 -19.52
C GLU A 196 -29.93 6.50 -19.95
N GLU A 197 -29.76 6.86 -21.22
CA GLU A 197 -28.46 7.29 -21.77
C GLU A 197 -27.99 8.60 -21.12
N VAL A 198 -28.88 9.57 -20.96
CA VAL A 198 -28.59 10.81 -20.21
C VAL A 198 -28.18 10.51 -18.77
N LYS A 199 -28.83 9.56 -18.10
CA LYS A 199 -28.47 9.16 -16.73
C LYS A 199 -27.09 8.52 -16.66
N LYS A 200 -26.76 7.64 -17.63
CA LYS A 200 -25.43 7.01 -17.72
C LYS A 200 -24.33 8.05 -17.93
N LEU A 201 -24.51 8.96 -18.88
CA LEU A 201 -23.54 10.03 -19.16
C LEU A 201 -23.39 10.99 -17.96
N ALA A 202 -24.48 11.33 -17.27
CA ALA A 202 -24.41 12.16 -16.07
C ALA A 202 -23.64 11.48 -14.93
N SER A 203 -23.81 10.17 -14.73
CA SER A 203 -23.02 9.39 -13.76
C SER A 203 -21.54 9.40 -14.14
N ARG A 204 -21.23 9.16 -15.42
CA ARG A 204 -19.86 9.20 -15.95
C ARG A 204 -19.21 10.56 -15.75
N LEU A 205 -19.93 11.65 -16.04
CA LEU A 205 -19.47 13.02 -15.83
C LEU A 205 -19.17 13.28 -14.34
N ASP A 206 -20.04 12.84 -13.43
CA ASP A 206 -19.83 13.01 -11.99
C ASP A 206 -18.63 12.23 -11.46
N GLU A 207 -18.47 10.96 -11.87
CA GLU A 207 -17.31 10.13 -11.54
C GLU A 207 -16.00 10.78 -12.03
N ARG A 208 -15.95 11.23 -13.28
CA ARG A 208 -14.77 11.90 -13.87
C ARG A 208 -14.47 13.24 -13.22
N LEU A 209 -15.50 14.00 -12.86
CA LEU A 209 -15.36 15.26 -12.14
C LEU A 209 -14.76 15.04 -10.74
N ILE A 210 -15.26 14.04 -9.98
CA ILE A 210 -14.70 13.68 -8.67
C ILE A 210 -13.25 13.24 -8.80
N TRP A 211 -12.95 12.40 -9.80
CA TRP A 211 -11.58 11.97 -10.08
C TRP A 211 -10.68 13.17 -10.40
N ALA A 212 -11.10 14.08 -11.29
CA ALA A 212 -10.32 15.25 -11.70
C ALA A 212 -10.00 16.17 -10.52
N ARG A 213 -10.95 16.36 -9.58
CA ARG A 213 -10.69 17.11 -8.34
C ARG A 213 -9.65 16.44 -7.45
N ASN A 214 -9.77 15.13 -7.25
CA ASN A 214 -8.83 14.39 -6.41
C ASN A 214 -7.42 14.36 -7.02
N TYR A 215 -7.32 14.18 -8.33
CA TYR A 215 -6.04 14.06 -9.03
C TYR A 215 -5.38 15.44 -9.26
N PHE A 216 -6.09 16.40 -9.86
CA PHE A 216 -5.49 17.69 -10.22
C PHE A 216 -5.57 18.74 -9.11
N GLN A 217 -6.74 18.93 -8.50
CA GLN A 217 -6.90 20.01 -7.51
C GLN A 217 -6.33 19.61 -6.14
N ARG A 218 -6.52 18.36 -5.71
CA ARG A 218 -6.08 17.91 -4.38
C ARG A 218 -4.63 17.45 -4.35
N PHE A 219 -4.17 16.66 -5.32
CA PHE A 219 -2.79 16.19 -5.34
C PHE A 219 -1.83 17.19 -5.99
N TRP A 220 -2.12 17.62 -7.22
CA TRP A 220 -1.25 18.57 -7.95
C TRP A 220 -1.44 20.04 -7.54
N ARG A 221 -2.45 20.34 -6.72
CA ARG A 221 -2.78 21.71 -6.27
C ARG A 221 -2.98 22.68 -7.42
N LEU A 222 -3.65 22.22 -8.48
CA LEU A 222 -4.23 23.11 -9.49
C LEU A 222 -5.50 23.73 -8.90
N ASP A 223 -5.31 24.65 -7.95
CA ASP A 223 -6.37 25.19 -7.10
C ASP A 223 -7.48 25.88 -7.95
N ARG A 224 -8.73 25.80 -7.49
CA ARG A 224 -9.87 26.51 -8.09
C ARG A 224 -9.85 28.01 -7.78
N SER A 225 -10.64 28.77 -8.53
CA SER A 225 -11.00 30.16 -8.23
C SER A 225 -11.73 30.26 -6.89
N LEU A 226 -11.36 31.28 -6.13
CA LEU A 226 -11.98 31.66 -4.85
C LEU A 226 -12.25 33.16 -4.86
N ASP A 227 -13.51 33.54 -4.69
CA ASP A 227 -13.98 34.93 -4.77
C ASP A 227 -13.49 35.62 -6.05
N GLU A 228 -12.74 36.72 -5.92
CA GLU A 228 -12.15 37.47 -7.04
C GLU A 228 -10.78 36.93 -7.47
N ILE A 229 -10.26 35.89 -6.81
CA ILE A 229 -8.94 35.33 -7.09
C ILE A 229 -9.05 34.25 -8.18
N PRO A 230 -8.45 34.47 -9.36
CA PRO A 230 -8.51 33.51 -10.46
C PRO A 230 -7.68 32.26 -10.16
N GLY A 231 -8.32 31.10 -10.30
CA GLY A 231 -7.75 29.78 -10.12
C GLY A 231 -6.81 29.34 -11.23
N ILE A 232 -6.33 28.10 -11.09
CA ILE A 232 -5.50 27.38 -12.04
C ILE A 232 -6.36 26.40 -12.85
N LEU A 233 -7.15 25.57 -12.16
CA LEU A 233 -8.09 24.65 -12.78
C LEU A 233 -9.47 24.84 -12.15
N ASP A 234 -10.36 25.46 -12.92
CA ASP A 234 -11.74 25.68 -12.53
C ASP A 234 -12.63 24.55 -13.03
N LEU A 235 -13.19 23.82 -12.08
CA LEU A 235 -14.13 22.74 -12.32
C LEU A 235 -15.50 23.14 -11.74
N PRO A 236 -16.61 23.02 -12.50
CA PRO A 236 -17.94 23.27 -11.99
C PRO A 236 -18.21 22.48 -10.70
N GLY A 237 -18.90 23.09 -9.73
CA GLY A 237 -19.09 22.53 -8.38
C GLY A 237 -19.85 21.20 -8.33
N GLN A 238 -20.69 20.90 -9.31
CA GLN A 238 -21.43 19.63 -9.46
C GLN A 238 -21.58 19.32 -10.95
N ALA A 239 -21.68 18.04 -11.31
CA ALA A 239 -21.88 17.61 -12.70
C ALA A 239 -23.10 18.29 -13.36
N LYS A 240 -24.17 18.52 -12.58
CA LYS A 240 -25.38 19.20 -13.06
C LYS A 240 -25.13 20.63 -13.55
N TYR A 241 -24.10 21.33 -13.07
CA TYR A 241 -23.84 22.72 -13.46
C TYR A 241 -23.26 22.86 -14.88
N PHE A 242 -22.64 21.81 -15.42
CA PHE A 242 -22.32 21.76 -16.86
C PHE A 242 -23.57 21.83 -17.74
N VAL A 243 -24.71 21.37 -17.20
CA VAL A 243 -25.94 21.13 -17.94
C VAL A 243 -26.98 22.21 -17.68
N GLU A 244 -27.22 22.53 -16.41
CA GLU A 244 -28.27 23.46 -15.97
C GLU A 244 -27.82 24.92 -16.05
N GLN A 245 -26.51 25.17 -15.90
CA GLN A 245 -25.95 26.52 -15.80
C GLN A 245 -24.92 26.81 -16.91
N GLU A 246 -24.74 25.87 -17.84
CA GLU A 246 -23.77 25.94 -18.95
C GLU A 246 -22.34 26.33 -18.49
N GLN A 247 -21.98 25.99 -17.25
CA GLN A 247 -20.63 26.19 -16.74
C GLN A 247 -19.66 25.26 -17.46
N ARG A 248 -18.44 25.74 -17.72
CA ARG A 248 -17.38 24.96 -18.36
C ARG A 248 -16.20 24.78 -17.43
N ALA A 249 -15.54 23.63 -17.56
CA ALA A 249 -14.22 23.44 -16.99
C ALA A 249 -13.20 24.31 -17.75
N PHE A 250 -12.25 24.90 -17.03
CA PHE A 250 -11.22 25.79 -17.57
C PHE A 250 -9.87 25.55 -16.90
N LEU A 251 -8.80 25.55 -17.70
CA LEU A 251 -7.41 25.42 -17.25
C LEU A 251 -6.60 26.64 -17.67
N ASN A 252 -5.89 27.24 -16.73
CA ASN A 252 -4.85 28.21 -16.99
C ASN A 252 -3.49 27.48 -17.07
N GLU A 253 -3.05 27.17 -18.29
CA GLU A 253 -1.83 26.39 -18.52
C GLU A 253 -0.55 27.09 -18.01
N GLU A 254 -0.47 28.41 -18.11
CA GLU A 254 0.69 29.18 -17.65
C GLU A 254 0.85 29.09 -16.14
N LYS A 255 -0.23 29.33 -15.39
CA LYS A 255 -0.23 29.16 -13.93
C LYS A 255 -0.03 27.70 -13.52
N ALA A 256 -0.59 26.75 -14.28
CA ALA A 256 -0.40 25.34 -14.02
C ALA A 256 1.08 24.97 -14.15
N ARG A 257 1.75 25.45 -15.19
CA ARG A 257 3.20 25.29 -15.39
C ARG A 257 4.02 25.88 -14.25
N GLU A 258 3.70 27.09 -13.81
CA GLU A 258 4.38 27.72 -12.68
C GLU A 258 4.22 26.91 -11.38
N LYS A 259 2.99 26.47 -11.08
CA LYS A 259 2.70 25.68 -9.87
C LYS A 259 3.36 24.29 -9.93
N LEU A 260 3.25 23.60 -11.06
CA LEU A 260 3.82 22.27 -11.27
C LEU A 260 5.35 22.32 -11.30
N GLY A 261 5.97 23.36 -11.86
CA GLY A 261 7.43 23.53 -11.84
C GLY A 261 8.04 23.68 -10.43
N LYS A 262 7.23 24.07 -9.44
CA LYS A 262 7.63 24.10 -8.02
C LYS A 262 7.39 22.76 -7.31
N ARG A 263 6.62 21.84 -7.93
CA ARG A 263 6.17 20.58 -7.31
C ARG A 263 6.77 19.34 -7.95
N ILE A 264 7.04 19.37 -9.24
CA ILE A 264 7.65 18.29 -9.98
C ILE A 264 9.13 18.62 -10.13
N LEU A 265 10.00 17.75 -9.61
CA LEU A 265 11.45 17.86 -9.76
C LEU A 265 11.93 16.79 -10.73
N GLY A 266 12.87 17.18 -11.59
CA GLY A 266 13.36 16.37 -12.70
C GLY A 266 12.74 16.78 -14.04
N ASP A 267 13.54 16.68 -15.10
CA ASP A 267 13.16 17.10 -16.45
C ASP A 267 12.61 15.94 -17.28
N LYS A 268 12.69 14.71 -16.73
CA LYS A 268 12.35 13.45 -17.36
C LYS A 268 11.45 12.61 -16.48
N VAL A 269 10.54 11.82 -17.07
CA VAL A 269 9.67 10.92 -16.32
C VAL A 269 10.47 9.84 -15.58
N ILE A 270 11.55 9.34 -16.21
CA ILE A 270 12.48 8.41 -15.58
C ILE A 270 13.91 8.82 -15.89
N GLU A 271 14.74 8.85 -14.85
CA GLU A 271 16.17 9.13 -14.93
C GLU A 271 16.97 7.93 -14.41
N GLU A 272 18.11 7.67 -15.02
CA GLU A 272 19.15 6.85 -14.43
C GLU A 272 20.10 7.75 -13.65
N ARG A 273 20.31 7.46 -12.37
CA ARG A 273 21.22 8.22 -11.51
C ARG A 273 22.25 7.33 -10.87
N MET A 274 23.40 7.92 -10.57
CA MET A 274 24.48 7.30 -9.79
C MET A 274 24.66 8.13 -8.53
N PRO A 275 23.85 7.91 -7.47
CA PRO A 275 24.07 8.58 -6.21
C PRO A 275 25.45 8.19 -5.65
N PRO A 276 26.07 9.04 -4.82
CA PRO A 276 27.32 8.67 -4.14
C PRO A 276 27.09 7.41 -3.31
N THR A 277 28.05 6.49 -3.25
CA THR A 277 27.97 5.29 -2.41
C THR A 277 28.61 5.53 -1.04
N ASN A 278 28.21 4.73 -0.03
CA ASN A 278 28.79 4.76 1.32
C ASN A 278 28.69 6.10 2.07
N MET A 279 27.65 6.89 1.81
CA MET A 279 27.40 8.16 2.52
C MET A 279 27.02 7.96 4.00
N HIS A 280 26.51 6.77 4.33
CA HIS A 280 26.01 6.45 5.66
C HIS A 280 26.80 5.28 6.25
N LYS A 281 27.41 5.51 7.43
CA LYS A 281 28.01 4.42 8.22
C LYS A 281 26.95 3.61 8.98
N ALA A 282 25.86 4.27 9.37
CA ALA A 282 24.75 3.68 10.10
C ALA A 282 23.43 4.24 9.60
N ALA A 283 22.48 3.35 9.35
CA ALA A 283 21.08 3.66 9.04
C ALA A 283 20.17 2.91 10.00
N ALA A 284 19.07 3.54 10.37
CA ALA A 284 18.03 2.94 11.21
C ALA A 284 16.73 2.76 10.42
N GLY A 285 15.99 1.71 10.73
CA GLY A 285 14.61 1.51 10.31
C GLY A 285 13.69 1.60 11.51
N THR A 286 12.45 2.03 11.33
CA THR A 286 11.44 2.10 12.40
C THR A 286 10.10 1.55 11.95
N ASP A 287 9.43 0.80 12.83
CA ASP A 287 8.09 0.25 12.60
C ASP A 287 7.27 0.32 13.90
N ALA A 288 5.94 0.28 13.76
CA ALA A 288 5.02 0.15 14.88
C ALA A 288 3.99 -0.94 14.62
N SER A 289 3.57 -1.59 15.70
CA SER A 289 2.64 -2.71 15.62
C SER A 289 1.63 -2.65 16.74
N VAL A 290 0.50 -3.34 16.55
CA VAL A 290 -0.64 -3.32 17.46
C VAL A 290 -1.05 -4.75 17.81
N ALA A 291 -1.16 -5.02 19.11
CA ALA A 291 -1.73 -6.24 19.66
C ALA A 291 -3.18 -6.02 20.07
N ASP A 292 -4.07 -6.94 19.71
CA ASP A 292 -5.44 -7.00 20.19
C ASP A 292 -5.52 -8.12 21.26
N ILE A 293 -5.58 -7.74 22.54
CA ILE A 293 -5.62 -8.70 23.66
C ILE A 293 -7.08 -9.00 23.99
N LEU A 294 -7.51 -10.22 23.67
CA LEU A 294 -8.85 -10.72 24.01
C LEU A 294 -8.80 -11.39 25.37
N LEU A 295 -9.52 -10.84 26.35
CA LEU A 295 -9.59 -11.40 27.69
C LEU A 295 -10.64 -12.52 27.75
N ASP A 296 -10.22 -13.72 28.18
CA ASP A 296 -11.13 -14.85 28.31
C ASP A 296 -12.18 -14.60 29.40
N HIS A 297 -13.45 -14.78 29.04
CA HIS A 297 -14.57 -14.77 29.98
C HIS A 297 -14.95 -16.18 30.42
N SER A 298 -15.58 -16.30 31.59
CA SER A 298 -16.14 -17.59 32.04
C SER A 298 -17.20 -18.11 31.09
N GLN A 299 -17.22 -19.42 30.84
CA GLN A 299 -18.25 -20.05 30.00
C GLN A 299 -19.66 -19.61 30.43
N GLY A 300 -20.46 -19.15 29.46
CA GLY A 300 -21.83 -18.66 29.69
C GLY A 300 -21.96 -17.20 30.11
N SER A 301 -20.88 -16.39 30.09
CA SER A 301 -20.95 -14.98 30.48
C SER A 301 -21.70 -14.08 29.49
N PHE A 302 -21.88 -14.49 28.22
CA PHE A 302 -22.45 -13.68 27.13
C PHE A 302 -21.84 -12.26 26.98
N ILE A 303 -20.65 -12.04 27.54
CA ILE A 303 -19.90 -10.78 27.39
C ILE A 303 -19.13 -10.88 26.08
N PRO A 304 -19.33 -9.96 25.11
CA PRO A 304 -18.50 -9.92 23.91
C PRO A 304 -17.05 -9.61 24.32
N PRO A 305 -16.06 -10.29 23.72
CA PRO A 305 -14.66 -10.01 24.02
C PRO A 305 -14.27 -8.67 23.39
N ASP A 306 -14.35 -7.60 24.17
CA ASP A 306 -13.83 -6.30 23.75
C ASP A 306 -12.30 -6.32 23.90
N PRO A 307 -11.53 -6.10 22.83
CA PRO A 307 -10.07 -6.19 22.90
C PRO A 307 -9.49 -5.02 23.70
N VAL A 308 -8.46 -5.30 24.49
CA VAL A 308 -7.52 -4.27 24.93
C VAL A 308 -6.51 -4.09 23.80
N VAL A 309 -6.46 -2.89 23.22
CA VAL A 309 -5.55 -2.59 22.11
C VAL A 309 -4.27 -2.04 22.69
N VAL A 310 -3.14 -2.70 22.44
CA VAL A 310 -1.82 -2.26 22.91
C VAL A 310 -0.93 -1.99 21.72
N THR A 311 -0.29 -0.82 21.70
CA THR A 311 0.56 -0.40 20.61
C THR A 311 2.02 -0.40 21.06
N THR A 312 2.91 -0.92 20.23
CA THR A 312 4.35 -0.86 20.43
C THR A 312 5.05 -0.29 19.20
N SER A 313 6.30 0.07 19.37
CA SER A 313 7.20 0.55 18.33
C SER A 313 8.58 -0.02 18.53
N ALA A 314 9.29 -0.22 17.42
CA ALA A 314 10.66 -0.70 17.43
C ALA A 314 11.49 0.02 16.38
N ALA A 315 12.80 0.00 16.59
CA ALA A 315 13.80 0.40 15.63
C ALA A 315 14.79 -0.74 15.41
N ALA A 316 15.36 -0.79 14.22
CA ALA A 316 16.53 -1.59 13.92
C ALA A 316 17.61 -0.70 13.32
N MET A 317 18.88 -0.97 13.58
CA MET A 317 20.00 -0.24 13.02
C MET A 317 20.96 -1.21 12.35
N VAL A 318 21.39 -0.85 11.14
CA VAL A 318 22.45 -1.53 10.40
C VAL A 318 23.66 -0.61 10.38
N VAL A 319 24.81 -1.13 10.81
CA VAL A 319 26.10 -0.46 10.78
C VAL A 319 27.01 -1.17 9.79
N THR A 320 27.56 -0.41 8.85
CA THR A 320 28.59 -0.90 7.93
C THR A 320 29.94 -0.85 8.64
N ALA A 321 30.51 -2.03 8.91
CA ALA A 321 31.82 -2.15 9.54
C ALA A 321 32.94 -1.85 8.53
N ASP A 322 34.08 -1.38 9.03
CA ASP A 322 35.25 -1.06 8.19
C ASP A 322 35.80 -2.30 7.45
N SER A 323 35.47 -3.51 7.92
CA SER A 323 35.79 -4.79 7.27
C SER A 323 34.82 -5.19 6.14
N GLY A 324 33.80 -4.38 5.86
CA GLY A 324 32.73 -4.67 4.88
C GLY A 324 31.60 -5.56 5.41
N GLY A 325 31.62 -5.96 6.69
CA GLY A 325 30.51 -6.67 7.34
C GLY A 325 29.38 -5.75 7.77
N LYS A 326 28.17 -6.31 7.93
CA LYS A 326 27.01 -5.62 8.52
C LYS A 326 26.87 -6.01 9.99
N LEU A 327 26.68 -5.02 10.87
CA LEU A 327 26.34 -5.23 12.28
C LEU A 327 24.92 -4.74 12.52
N GLU A 328 24.10 -5.58 13.14
CA GLU A 328 22.66 -5.33 13.29
C GLU A 328 22.30 -5.17 14.76
N TYR A 329 21.51 -4.15 15.05
CA TYR A 329 21.02 -3.80 16.38
C TYR A 329 19.52 -3.57 16.35
N GLN A 330 18.86 -3.81 17.48
CA GLN A 330 17.44 -3.54 17.67
C GLN A 330 17.21 -2.71 18.93
N ASP A 331 16.21 -1.84 18.86
CA ASP A 331 15.63 -1.20 20.02
C ASP A 331 14.12 -1.40 19.97
N PHE A 332 13.53 -1.79 21.09
CA PHE A 332 12.10 -1.99 21.19
C PHE A 332 11.63 -1.61 22.58
N ASP A 333 10.41 -1.08 22.61
CA ASP A 333 9.71 -0.69 23.82
C ASP A 333 8.83 -1.86 24.31
N ILE A 334 9.27 -2.53 25.38
CA ILE A 334 8.52 -3.55 26.11
C ILE A 334 8.51 -3.12 27.58
N PHE A 335 7.46 -2.40 27.98
CA PHE A 335 7.32 -1.85 29.32
C PHE A 335 5.90 -2.08 29.89
N PRO A 336 5.52 -3.32 30.23
CA PRO A 336 4.22 -3.59 30.82
C PRO A 336 4.07 -2.98 32.21
N ASP A 337 5.16 -2.95 32.99
CA ASP A 337 5.14 -2.41 34.36
C ASP A 337 4.85 -0.91 34.38
N HIS A 338 5.34 -0.16 33.38
CA HIS A 338 5.05 1.26 33.26
C HIS A 338 3.56 1.52 32.97
N LEU A 339 2.83 0.58 32.34
CA LEU A 339 1.38 0.72 32.15
C LEU A 339 0.60 0.79 33.47
N GLN A 340 1.13 0.21 34.55
CA GLN A 340 0.51 0.30 35.88
C GLN A 340 0.58 1.71 36.47
N GLU A 341 1.51 2.53 35.99
CA GLU A 341 1.75 3.90 36.45
C GLU A 341 0.87 4.92 35.71
N TYR A 342 0.28 4.54 34.57
CA TYR A 342 -0.60 5.40 33.79
C TYR A 342 -2.06 5.28 34.22
N GLU A 343 -2.72 6.42 34.34
CA GLU A 343 -4.18 6.47 34.23
C GLU A 343 -4.60 6.11 32.80
N ASP A 344 -5.70 5.37 32.66
CA ASP A 344 -6.19 4.84 31.37
C ASP A 344 -6.26 5.91 30.27
N PHE A 345 -6.82 7.07 30.62
CA PHE A 345 -6.92 8.20 29.70
C PHE A 345 -5.55 8.70 29.21
N ARG A 346 -4.56 8.77 30.10
CA ARG A 346 -3.19 9.22 29.78
C ARG A 346 -2.44 8.17 28.95
N ALA A 347 -2.67 6.89 29.20
CA ALA A 347 -2.11 5.81 28.38
C ALA A 347 -2.62 5.90 26.93
N ALA A 348 -3.93 6.13 26.77
CA ALA A 348 -4.54 6.33 25.47
C ALA A 348 -4.06 7.60 24.75
N GLU A 349 -3.95 8.72 25.47
CA GLU A 349 -3.45 10.00 24.94
C GLU A 349 -2.03 9.89 24.36
N ASN A 350 -1.21 9.01 24.92
CA ASN A 350 0.17 8.72 24.48
C ASN A 350 0.26 7.54 23.50
N GLY A 351 -0.89 7.01 23.05
CA GLY A 351 -0.97 5.92 22.09
C GLY A 351 -0.48 4.56 22.62
N LEU A 352 -0.38 4.37 23.93
CA LEU A 352 0.14 3.14 24.55
C LEU A 352 -0.92 2.03 24.56
N VAL A 353 -2.09 2.33 25.12
CA VAL A 353 -3.18 1.38 25.32
C VAL A 353 -4.51 2.08 25.06
N LEU A 354 -5.41 1.42 24.33
CA LEU A 354 -6.82 1.79 24.26
C LEU A 354 -7.63 0.71 24.98
N SER A 355 -8.17 1.04 26.15
CA SER A 355 -9.03 0.14 26.91
C SER A 355 -10.41 0.00 26.27
N PRO A 356 -11.11 -1.13 26.50
CA PRO A 356 -12.49 -1.32 26.07
C PRO A 356 -13.45 -0.19 26.47
N ASP A 357 -13.29 0.36 27.69
CA ASP A 357 -14.16 1.41 28.19
C ASP A 357 -13.93 2.74 27.45
N LEU A 358 -12.67 3.10 27.18
CA LEU A 358 -12.35 4.27 26.35
C LEU A 358 -12.78 4.07 24.90
N MET A 359 -12.66 2.85 24.36
CA MET A 359 -13.15 2.54 23.01
C MET A 359 -14.64 2.83 22.85
N ARG A 360 -15.46 2.52 23.86
CA ARG A 360 -16.90 2.84 23.85
C ARG A 360 -17.17 4.36 23.84
N SER A 361 -16.26 5.16 24.40
CA SER A 361 -16.36 6.63 24.44
C SER A 361 -15.89 7.33 23.15
N ILE A 362 -15.06 6.68 22.34
CA ILE A 362 -14.49 7.25 21.10
C ILE A 362 -15.55 7.37 19.98
N GLY A 363 -16.73 6.76 20.14
CA GLY A 363 -17.87 6.95 19.24
C GLY A 363 -17.98 5.86 18.16
N THR A 364 -18.04 6.25 16.88
CA THR A 364 -18.36 5.32 15.78
C THR A 364 -17.20 4.36 15.46
N ASN A 365 -17.49 3.22 14.82
CA ASN A 365 -16.46 2.26 14.36
C ASN A 365 -15.38 2.91 13.47
N SER A 366 -15.71 3.99 12.75
CA SER A 366 -14.76 4.74 11.93
C SER A 366 -13.75 5.49 12.79
N ASP A 367 -14.20 6.14 13.87
CA ASP A 367 -13.36 6.93 14.77
C ASP A 367 -12.43 6.03 15.59
N PHE A 368 -12.89 4.83 15.95
CA PHE A 368 -12.03 3.82 16.55
C PHE A 368 -10.90 3.38 15.62
N ARG A 369 -11.21 3.06 14.36
CA ARG A 369 -10.17 2.68 13.38
C ARG A 369 -9.16 3.80 13.19
N HIS A 370 -9.61 5.05 13.08
CA HIS A 370 -8.71 6.20 12.99
C HIS A 370 -7.89 6.42 14.26
N SER A 371 -8.47 6.25 15.45
CA SER A 371 -7.77 6.37 16.73
C SER A 371 -6.66 5.33 16.86
N ARG A 372 -6.93 4.07 16.47
CA ARG A 372 -5.92 3.01 16.42
C ARG A 372 -4.77 3.35 15.48
N THR A 373 -5.07 3.83 14.27
CA THR A 373 -4.04 4.27 13.32
C THR A 373 -3.23 5.45 13.86
N ALA A 374 -3.89 6.44 14.47
CA ALA A 374 -3.21 7.60 15.05
C ALA A 374 -2.30 7.22 16.23
N ALA A 375 -2.73 6.30 17.09
CA ALA A 375 -1.92 5.76 18.17
C ALA A 375 -0.68 5.02 17.65
N MET A 376 -0.84 4.18 16.63
CA MET A 376 0.28 3.48 15.97
C MET A 376 1.29 4.45 15.37
N ASP A 377 0.82 5.44 14.60
CA ASP A 377 1.69 6.47 14.03
C ASP A 377 2.43 7.25 15.15
N LEU A 378 1.73 7.61 16.24
CA LEU A 378 2.29 8.35 17.37
C LEU A 378 3.43 7.57 18.05
N ARG A 379 3.25 6.26 18.24
CA ARG A 379 4.29 5.37 18.80
C ARG A 379 5.51 5.29 17.87
N GLN A 380 5.29 5.13 16.57
CA GLN A 380 6.37 5.13 15.60
C GLN A 380 7.13 6.46 15.57
N TYR A 381 6.45 7.62 15.59
CA TYR A 381 7.13 8.93 15.66
C TYR A 381 7.89 9.13 16.98
N SER A 382 7.40 8.55 18.08
CA SER A 382 8.14 8.57 19.33
C SER A 382 9.45 7.79 19.22
N GLN A 383 9.42 6.64 18.53
CA GLN A 383 10.63 5.87 18.24
C GLN A 383 11.56 6.59 17.25
N ASP A 384 11.03 7.20 16.19
CA ASP A 384 11.79 8.02 15.25
C ASP A 384 12.54 9.15 16.00
N LEU A 385 11.86 9.78 16.95
CA LEU A 385 12.42 10.84 17.79
C LEU A 385 13.55 10.30 18.67
N HIS A 386 13.36 9.18 19.37
CA HIS A 386 14.41 8.55 20.18
C HIS A 386 15.65 8.24 19.35
N VAL A 387 15.48 7.69 18.14
CA VAL A 387 16.59 7.42 17.21
C VAL A 387 17.30 8.72 16.83
N SER A 388 16.54 9.76 16.46
CA SER A 388 17.11 11.03 16.01
C SER A 388 17.88 11.80 17.11
N MET A 389 17.46 11.63 18.36
CA MET A 389 18.04 12.28 19.55
C MET A 389 19.14 11.46 20.22
N ASP A 390 19.43 10.26 19.71
CA ASP A 390 20.40 9.30 20.27
C ASP A 390 20.01 8.77 21.65
N GLU A 391 18.72 8.51 21.85
CA GLU A 391 18.13 7.98 23.09
C GLU A 391 17.76 6.48 22.99
N SER A 392 17.91 5.90 21.80
CA SER A 392 17.62 4.48 21.55
C SER A 392 18.57 3.53 22.29
N LYS A 393 18.01 2.46 22.84
CA LYS A 393 18.76 1.43 23.58
C LYS A 393 19.10 0.27 22.66
N TRP A 394 20.11 0.46 21.81
CA TRP A 394 20.53 -0.54 20.82
C TRP A 394 21.03 -1.84 21.49
N ARG A 395 20.41 -2.96 21.10
CA ARG A 395 20.75 -4.33 21.54
C ARG A 395 21.28 -5.11 20.32
N PRO A 396 22.44 -5.79 20.40
CA PRO A 396 22.99 -6.53 19.27
C PRO A 396 22.12 -7.75 18.91
N ILE A 397 22.02 -8.07 17.62
CA ILE A 397 21.39 -9.30 17.14
C ILE A 397 22.45 -10.41 17.00
N GLY A 398 22.16 -11.60 17.53
CA GLY A 398 23.04 -12.76 17.40
C GLY A 398 24.34 -12.65 18.23
N ASN A 399 25.44 -13.20 17.71
CA ASN A 399 26.74 -13.24 18.42
C ASN A 399 27.61 -12.00 18.12
N ILE A 400 26.99 -10.85 17.90
CA ILE A 400 27.66 -9.60 17.57
C ILE A 400 28.10 -8.89 18.87
N PRO A 401 29.32 -8.32 18.94
CA PRO A 401 29.74 -7.59 20.12
C PRO A 401 28.85 -6.37 20.39
N GLU A 402 28.59 -6.11 21.67
CA GLU A 402 28.09 -4.80 22.10
C GLU A 402 29.12 -3.74 21.71
N LEU A 403 28.69 -2.74 20.93
CA LEU A 403 29.52 -1.57 20.69
C LEU A 403 29.49 -0.74 21.97
N GLY A 404 30.66 -0.50 22.57
CA GLY A 404 30.75 0.37 23.74
C GLY A 404 30.19 1.76 23.48
N ILE A 405 30.28 2.24 22.23
CA ILE A 405 29.60 3.44 21.72
C ILE A 405 28.99 3.10 20.36
N ASN A 406 27.67 3.05 20.29
CA ASN A 406 26.95 2.84 19.03
C ASN A 406 27.14 4.06 18.10
N PRO A 407 27.39 3.88 16.80
CA PRO A 407 27.44 4.99 15.87
C PRO A 407 26.05 5.61 15.74
N ARG A 408 25.98 6.94 15.73
CA ARG A 408 24.73 7.64 15.51
C ARG A 408 24.22 7.43 14.08
N PRO A 409 22.95 7.01 13.90
CA PRO A 409 22.34 6.92 12.57
C PRO A 409 22.32 8.28 11.87
N THR A 410 22.65 8.27 10.58
CA THR A 410 22.57 9.48 9.71
C THR A 410 21.45 9.38 8.68
N LEU A 411 20.78 8.23 8.65
CA LEU A 411 19.64 7.91 7.79
C LEU A 411 18.62 7.13 8.62
N ILE A 412 17.36 7.52 8.53
CA ILE A 412 16.23 6.82 9.14
C ILE A 412 15.26 6.45 8.02
N PHE A 413 14.86 5.18 7.94
CA PHE A 413 13.81 4.67 7.06
C PHE A 413 12.60 4.22 7.86
N ARG A 414 11.52 4.98 7.78
CA ARG A 414 10.23 4.58 8.35
C ARG A 414 9.55 3.51 7.48
N ASP A 415 8.98 2.46 8.09
CA ASP A 415 8.04 1.58 7.41
C ASP A 415 6.65 2.25 7.40
N GLY A 416 6.22 2.76 6.25
CA GLY A 416 5.01 3.57 6.13
C GLY A 416 5.24 4.89 5.40
N ARG A 417 4.52 5.94 5.78
CA ARG A 417 4.62 7.30 5.19
C ARG A 417 5.37 8.24 6.14
N VAL A 418 6.04 9.25 5.56
CA VAL A 418 6.68 10.33 6.34
C VAL A 418 5.64 11.25 6.98
N LEU A 419 4.54 11.54 6.28
CA LEU A 419 3.47 12.39 6.81
C LEU A 419 2.43 11.54 7.57
N PRO A 420 1.89 12.01 8.70
CA PRO A 420 0.88 11.29 9.48
C PRO A 420 -0.34 10.90 8.65
N ILE A 421 -0.91 9.70 8.87
CA ILE A 421 -2.13 9.28 8.19
C ILE A 421 -3.33 10.08 8.69
N VAL A 422 -3.37 10.37 9.99
CA VAL A 422 -4.39 11.18 10.63
C VAL A 422 -3.86 12.60 10.88
N HIS A 423 -4.20 13.52 9.97
CA HIS A 423 -3.61 14.87 9.90
C HIS A 423 -4.62 16.00 9.69
N ARG A 424 -5.90 15.68 9.46
CA ARG A 424 -6.88 16.69 9.03
C ARG A 424 -7.19 17.65 10.16
N LEU A 425 -7.39 18.93 9.82
CA LEU A 425 -7.66 19.98 10.79
C LEU A 425 -8.91 19.70 11.64
N ASN A 426 -9.96 19.13 11.05
CA ASN A 426 -11.18 18.79 11.79
C ASN A 426 -10.97 17.67 12.82
N PHE A 427 -10.03 16.74 12.58
CA PHE A 427 -9.65 15.72 13.55
C PHE A 427 -8.74 16.30 14.64
N TYR A 428 -7.85 17.22 14.27
CA TYR A 428 -6.98 17.94 15.19
C TYR A 428 -7.77 18.78 16.20
N GLU A 429 -8.85 19.41 15.74
CA GLU A 429 -9.74 20.27 16.54
C GLU A 429 -10.82 19.49 17.31
N ASP A 430 -10.82 18.15 17.23
CA ASP A 430 -11.74 17.32 18.01
C ASP A 430 -11.43 17.39 19.51
N ASN A 431 -12.46 17.34 20.35
CA ASN A 431 -12.33 17.61 21.80
C ASN A 431 -12.29 16.35 22.64
N GLY A 432 -12.61 15.21 22.02
CA GLY A 432 -12.53 13.92 22.65
C GLY A 432 -11.08 13.43 22.78
N LEU A 433 -10.97 12.21 23.27
CA LEU A 433 -9.72 11.47 23.33
C LEU A 433 -9.07 11.37 21.94
N TYR A 434 -9.86 11.17 20.89
CA TYR A 434 -9.36 11.09 19.52
C TYR A 434 -8.60 12.36 19.11
N GLY A 435 -9.18 13.55 19.27
CA GLY A 435 -8.49 14.78 18.94
C GLY A 435 -7.22 15.02 19.75
N ARG A 436 -7.17 14.59 21.03
CA ARG A 436 -5.93 14.65 21.83
C ARG A 436 -4.83 13.74 21.29
N ILE A 437 -5.17 12.51 20.90
CA ILE A 437 -4.22 11.59 20.25
C ILE A 437 -3.68 12.22 18.96
N VAL A 438 -4.55 12.83 18.14
CA VAL A 438 -4.15 13.50 16.89
C VAL A 438 -3.24 14.72 17.16
N ARG A 439 -3.52 15.51 18.20
CA ARG A 439 -2.64 16.62 18.60
C ARG A 439 -1.27 16.12 19.03
N ASN A 440 -1.21 15.10 19.89
CA ASN A 440 0.06 14.50 20.31
C ASN A 440 0.84 13.89 19.15
N LEU A 441 0.14 13.24 18.22
CA LEU A 441 0.70 12.72 16.97
C LEU A 441 1.37 13.83 16.16
N ILE A 442 0.68 14.94 15.91
CA ILE A 442 1.22 16.07 15.14
C ILE A 442 2.36 16.77 15.89
N ASN A 443 2.27 16.88 17.22
CA ASN A 443 3.37 17.39 18.05
C ASN A 443 4.63 16.54 17.88
N LYS A 444 4.51 15.21 18.00
CA LYS A 444 5.65 14.30 17.81
C LYS A 444 6.20 14.32 16.39
N PHE A 445 5.33 14.39 15.39
CA PHE A 445 5.76 14.58 14.01
C PHE A 445 6.58 15.87 13.84
N ALA A 446 6.09 17.00 14.38
CA ALA A 446 6.82 18.28 14.33
C ALA A 446 8.18 18.19 15.02
N ASP A 447 8.28 17.51 16.17
CA ASP A 447 9.54 17.27 16.88
C ASP A 447 10.52 16.44 16.02
N VAL A 448 10.05 15.38 15.36
CA VAL A 448 10.88 14.55 14.46
C VAL A 448 11.40 15.38 13.30
N ILE A 449 10.54 16.15 12.64
CA ILE A 449 10.93 17.05 11.54
C ILE A 449 11.97 18.07 12.00
N HIS A 450 11.77 18.66 13.19
CA HIS A 450 12.74 19.59 13.77
C HIS A 450 14.10 18.93 14.01
N ASN A 451 14.11 17.75 14.62
CA ASN A 451 15.34 17.04 15.02
C ASN A 451 16.07 16.35 13.85
N THR A 452 15.40 16.10 12.73
CA THR A 452 16.03 15.51 11.54
C THR A 452 16.49 16.59 10.57
N LEU A 453 15.68 17.63 10.34
CA LEU A 453 15.94 18.63 9.31
C LEU A 453 16.61 19.92 9.81
N SER A 454 16.40 20.30 11.08
CA SER A 454 16.90 21.56 11.66
C SER A 454 17.88 21.37 12.81
N SER A 455 18.34 20.14 13.07
CA SER A 455 19.15 19.84 14.25
C SER A 455 20.57 20.39 14.18
N THR A 456 21.00 21.03 15.26
CA THR A 456 22.38 21.47 15.46
C THR A 456 23.34 20.31 15.70
N ARG A 457 22.83 19.12 16.04
CA ARG A 457 23.65 17.92 16.30
C ARG A 457 24.15 17.25 15.01
N GLY A 458 23.75 17.73 13.84
CA GLY A 458 24.09 17.11 12.55
C GLY A 458 22.84 16.63 11.82
N LYS A 459 22.93 16.64 10.49
CA LYS A 459 21.82 16.34 9.59
C LYS A 459 21.54 14.84 9.57
N ILE A 460 20.27 14.46 9.77
CA ILE A 460 19.78 13.09 9.58
C ILE A 460 18.83 13.12 8.38
N VAL A 461 19.07 12.26 7.40
CA VAL A 461 18.13 12.06 6.31
C VAL A 461 16.97 11.24 6.83
N TYR A 462 15.77 11.80 6.80
CA TYR A 462 14.55 11.12 7.23
C TYR A 462 13.77 10.69 6.00
N GLY A 463 13.69 9.39 5.78
CA GLY A 463 13.08 8.75 4.63
C GLY A 463 12.07 7.68 5.02
N SER A 464 11.35 7.15 4.05
CA SER A 464 10.31 6.13 4.26
C SER A 464 10.10 5.27 3.04
N ALA A 465 9.70 4.02 3.25
CA ALA A 465 9.29 3.09 2.21
C ALA A 465 7.80 2.77 2.33
N VAL A 466 6.98 3.33 1.44
CA VAL A 466 5.52 3.14 1.45
C VAL A 466 5.16 1.94 0.55
N LYS A 467 4.85 0.82 1.19
CA LYS A 467 4.42 -0.42 0.51
C LYS A 467 3.06 -0.26 -0.17
N ASN A 468 2.13 0.48 0.44
CA ASN A 468 0.77 0.72 -0.07
C ASN A 468 0.47 2.23 -0.17
N PRO A 469 0.92 2.88 -1.26
CA PRO A 469 0.56 4.27 -1.53
C PRO A 469 -0.91 4.31 -2.00
N GLU A 470 -1.86 4.49 -1.09
CA GLU A 470 -3.31 4.62 -1.40
C GLU A 470 -3.63 5.71 -2.44
N LEU A 471 -2.68 6.63 -2.65
CA LEU A 471 -2.77 7.70 -3.63
C LEU A 471 -1.86 7.39 -4.82
N SER A 472 -2.48 7.14 -5.97
CA SER A 472 -1.82 6.91 -7.25
C SER A 472 -1.69 8.23 -8.03
N TRP A 473 -0.48 8.50 -8.51
CA TRP A 473 -0.17 9.67 -9.35
C TRP A 473 0.57 9.32 -10.62
N LEU A 474 1.31 8.20 -10.65
CA LEU A 474 2.07 7.80 -11.83
C LEU A 474 1.19 7.02 -12.80
N ALA A 475 0.37 6.08 -12.32
CA ALA A 475 -0.40 5.19 -13.18
C ALA A 475 -1.36 5.94 -14.12
N PRO A 476 -2.20 6.90 -13.66
CA PRO A 476 -3.09 7.63 -14.57
C PRO A 476 -2.34 8.38 -15.66
N LEU A 477 -1.16 8.92 -15.36
CA LEU A 477 -0.32 9.61 -16.34
C LEU A 477 0.22 8.66 -17.42
N VAL A 478 0.62 7.45 -17.01
CA VAL A 478 1.12 6.40 -17.93
C VAL A 478 0.00 5.87 -18.82
N PHE A 479 -1.17 5.58 -18.24
CA PHE A 479 -2.34 5.12 -18.98
C PHE A 479 -2.86 6.21 -19.92
N TRP A 480 -2.90 7.47 -19.50
CA TRP A 480 -3.19 8.58 -20.39
C TRP A 480 -2.22 8.64 -21.57
N TYR A 481 -0.92 8.50 -21.32
CA TYR A 481 0.07 8.53 -22.39
C TYR A 481 -0.12 7.40 -23.40
N LEU A 482 -0.41 6.17 -22.92
CA LEU A 482 -0.74 5.03 -23.78
C LEU A 482 -2.00 5.28 -24.61
N HIS A 483 -3.03 5.86 -23.99
CA HIS A 483 -4.29 6.22 -24.64
C HIS A 483 -4.09 7.24 -25.76
N ILE A 484 -3.42 8.37 -25.50
CA ILE A 484 -3.21 9.42 -26.53
C ILE A 484 -2.29 8.94 -27.66
N LYS A 485 -1.39 7.98 -27.39
CA LYS A 485 -0.56 7.35 -28.42
C LYS A 485 -1.28 6.24 -29.17
N GLN A 486 -2.49 5.87 -28.75
CA GLN A 486 -3.26 4.77 -29.33
C GLN A 486 -2.39 3.51 -29.44
N PHE A 487 -1.64 3.23 -28.36
CA PHE A 487 -0.63 2.18 -28.37
C PHE A 487 -1.27 0.82 -28.60
N LYS A 488 -0.66 0.01 -29.47
CA LYS A 488 -1.22 -1.27 -29.90
C LYS A 488 -0.36 -2.44 -29.46
N VAL A 489 -0.98 -3.42 -28.82
CA VAL A 489 -0.39 -4.75 -28.57
C VAL A 489 -1.17 -5.75 -29.43
N ALA A 490 -0.45 -6.60 -30.17
CA ALA A 490 -1.03 -7.53 -31.14
C ALA A 490 -2.03 -6.88 -32.13
N GLY A 491 -1.79 -5.61 -32.51
CA GLY A 491 -2.61 -4.87 -33.47
C GLY A 491 -3.87 -4.21 -32.90
N GLN A 492 -4.18 -4.37 -31.61
CA GLN A 492 -5.34 -3.76 -30.94
C GLN A 492 -4.91 -2.65 -29.99
N VAL A 493 -5.67 -1.54 -29.97
CA VAL A 493 -5.45 -0.46 -28.99
C VAL A 493 -5.75 -1.01 -27.61
N VAL A 494 -4.80 -0.89 -26.70
CA VAL A 494 -4.86 -1.56 -25.40
C VAL A 494 -5.64 -0.74 -24.37
N VAL A 495 -5.56 0.59 -24.45
CA VAL A 495 -6.03 1.51 -23.41
C VAL A 495 -7.14 2.41 -23.93
N ASP A 496 -8.29 2.41 -23.25
CA ASP A 496 -9.41 3.32 -23.52
C ASP A 496 -9.39 4.55 -22.61
N ASP A 497 -10.44 5.38 -22.67
CA ASP A 497 -10.53 6.59 -21.84
C ASP A 497 -10.88 6.27 -20.38
N GLU A 498 -11.63 5.21 -20.09
CA GLU A 498 -11.96 4.78 -18.72
C GLU A 498 -10.73 4.32 -17.96
N ASP A 499 -9.81 3.63 -18.63
CA ASP A 499 -8.55 3.17 -18.06
C ASP A 499 -7.68 4.32 -17.51
N VAL A 500 -7.86 5.55 -18.00
CA VAL A 500 -7.17 6.73 -17.46
C VAL A 500 -7.74 7.13 -16.09
N TYR A 501 -9.06 7.15 -15.95
CA TYR A 501 -9.75 7.50 -14.71
C TYR A 501 -9.73 6.35 -13.68
N LYS A 502 -9.60 5.12 -14.15
CA LYS A 502 -9.61 3.88 -13.35
C LYS A 502 -8.43 3.00 -13.74
N ALA A 503 -7.22 3.54 -13.54
CA ALA A 503 -5.96 2.85 -13.86
C ALA A 503 -5.98 1.38 -13.41
N PRO A 504 -5.91 0.41 -14.35
CA PRO A 504 -5.97 -1.01 -14.06
C PRO A 504 -4.84 -1.54 -13.17
N LEU A 505 -3.71 -0.82 -13.12
CA LEU A 505 -2.52 -1.19 -12.35
C LEU A 505 -2.12 -0.04 -11.41
N ALA A 506 -1.68 -0.40 -10.19
CA ALA A 506 -1.17 0.56 -9.22
C ALA A 506 0.22 1.08 -9.59
N ASP A 507 0.58 2.26 -9.08
CA ASP A 507 1.87 2.91 -9.35
C ASP A 507 3.10 2.02 -9.08
N THR A 508 3.03 1.16 -8.06
CA THR A 508 4.10 0.21 -7.68
C THR A 508 4.35 -0.84 -8.76
N ALA A 509 3.30 -1.32 -9.42
CA ALA A 509 3.39 -2.22 -10.56
C ALA A 509 3.78 -1.46 -11.84
N VAL A 510 3.20 -0.28 -12.06
CA VAL A 510 3.52 0.55 -13.22
C VAL A 510 4.99 0.98 -13.22
N SER A 511 5.53 1.44 -12.09
CA SER A 511 6.95 1.82 -11.95
C SER A 511 7.88 0.63 -12.19
N GLN A 512 7.55 -0.55 -11.66
CA GLN A 512 8.27 -1.79 -11.94
C GLN A 512 8.32 -2.11 -13.43
N LEU A 513 7.18 -2.06 -14.12
CA LEU A 513 7.08 -2.37 -15.55
C LEU A 513 7.86 -1.36 -16.39
N LEU A 514 7.82 -0.08 -16.02
CA LEU A 514 8.58 0.96 -16.68
C LEU A 514 10.09 0.73 -16.53
N PHE A 515 10.57 0.43 -15.33
CA PHE A 515 11.99 0.15 -15.09
C PHE A 515 12.43 -1.15 -15.78
N LEU A 516 11.57 -2.17 -15.82
CA LEU A 516 11.83 -3.38 -16.59
C LEU A 516 11.99 -3.10 -18.09
N GLY A 517 11.14 -2.24 -18.66
CA GLY A 517 11.26 -1.81 -20.06
C GLY A 517 12.58 -1.10 -20.37
N LEU A 518 13.03 -0.23 -19.47
CA LEU A 518 14.34 0.43 -19.58
C LEU A 518 15.50 -0.55 -19.40
N ALA A 519 15.44 -1.42 -18.40
CA ALA A 519 16.42 -2.47 -18.15
C ALA A 519 16.62 -3.38 -19.36
N LYS A 520 15.53 -3.81 -20.01
CA LYS A 520 15.56 -4.62 -21.24
C LYS A 520 16.23 -3.91 -22.41
N LYS A 521 16.03 -2.59 -22.55
CA LYS A 521 16.63 -1.79 -23.63
C LYS A 521 18.11 -1.49 -23.39
N ASN A 522 18.47 -1.06 -22.19
CA ASN A 522 19.81 -0.55 -21.91
C ASN A 522 20.80 -1.64 -21.49
N ARG A 523 20.33 -2.75 -20.88
CA ARG A 523 21.14 -3.89 -20.40
C ARG A 523 22.42 -3.49 -19.65
N LYS A 524 22.36 -2.38 -18.91
CA LYS A 524 23.43 -1.88 -18.05
C LYS A 524 22.99 -2.02 -16.60
N PHE A 525 23.65 -2.92 -15.88
CA PHE A 525 23.30 -3.31 -14.50
C PHE A 525 24.43 -2.94 -13.53
N GLU A 526 24.85 -1.68 -13.56
CA GLU A 526 25.86 -1.19 -12.63
C GLU A 526 25.27 -1.12 -11.21
N ARG A 527 25.99 -1.67 -10.23
CA ARG A 527 25.50 -1.79 -8.84
C ARG A 527 25.14 -0.45 -8.22
N GLU A 528 25.90 0.60 -8.55
CA GLU A 528 25.74 1.95 -8.01
C GLU A 528 24.65 2.76 -8.74
N ARG A 529 24.06 2.21 -9.80
CA ARG A 529 23.09 2.91 -10.64
C ARG A 529 21.66 2.57 -10.22
N ILE A 530 20.82 3.60 -10.16
CA ILE A 530 19.41 3.52 -9.76
C ILE A 530 18.52 4.08 -10.87
N PHE A 531 17.42 3.38 -11.16
CA PHE A 531 16.28 3.96 -11.88
C PHE A 531 15.44 4.76 -10.91
N LEU A 532 15.05 5.98 -11.32
CA LEU A 532 14.30 6.91 -10.49
C LEU A 532 13.21 7.57 -11.33
N THR A 533 11.95 7.54 -10.89
CA THR A 533 10.91 8.36 -11.51
C THR A 533 11.13 9.83 -11.19
N PHE A 534 10.50 10.73 -11.95
CA PHE A 534 10.39 12.12 -11.52
C PHE A 534 9.84 12.23 -10.09
N GLN A 535 10.22 13.30 -9.43
CA GLN A 535 9.94 13.51 -8.02
C GLN A 535 8.74 14.42 -7.85
N SER A 536 7.80 14.05 -6.98
CA SER A 536 6.66 14.88 -6.62
C SER A 536 6.83 15.41 -5.19
N LEU A 537 6.86 16.73 -5.04
CA LEU A 537 6.89 17.42 -3.76
C LEU A 537 5.46 17.60 -3.24
N ARG A 538 5.21 17.05 -2.06
CA ARG A 538 3.97 17.22 -1.32
C ARG A 538 4.24 17.91 0.01
N ARG A 539 3.44 18.92 0.32
CA ARG A 539 3.52 19.66 1.58
C ARG A 539 2.60 19.05 2.62
N PHE A 540 2.88 19.25 3.90
CA PHE A 540 1.93 18.90 4.95
C PHE A 540 0.63 19.73 4.83
N SER A 541 0.72 21.00 4.42
CA SER A 541 -0.45 21.84 4.13
C SER A 541 -1.42 21.24 3.10
N ASP A 542 -0.92 20.43 2.15
CA ASP A 542 -1.73 19.82 1.09
C ASP A 542 -2.75 18.81 1.63
N ILE A 543 -2.49 18.22 2.80
CA ILE A 543 -3.27 17.12 3.35
C ILE A 543 -4.17 17.56 4.51
N VAL A 544 -3.81 18.66 5.19
CA VAL A 544 -4.52 19.17 6.37
C VAL A 544 -5.96 19.61 6.06
N PHE A 545 -6.20 20.17 4.86
CA PHE A 545 -7.49 20.74 4.48
C PHE A 545 -8.36 19.78 3.65
N LEU A 546 -9.68 19.86 3.84
CA LEU A 546 -10.66 19.14 3.03
C LEU A 546 -10.97 19.86 1.70
N ASP A 547 -10.77 21.17 1.66
CA ASP A 547 -11.07 22.00 0.51
C ASP A 547 -9.99 21.87 -0.59
N TYR A 548 -10.45 22.02 -1.84
CA TYR A 548 -9.62 21.94 -3.06
C TYR A 548 -8.81 23.22 -3.33
N SER A 549 -8.63 24.06 -2.32
CA SER A 549 -8.01 25.38 -2.42
C SER A 549 -7.40 25.78 -1.08
N LEU A 550 -6.35 26.60 -1.11
CA LEU A 550 -5.76 27.13 0.12
C LEU A 550 -6.71 28.12 0.79
N PRO A 551 -6.62 28.29 2.12
CA PRO A 551 -7.43 29.29 2.81
C PRO A 551 -7.11 30.72 2.35
N LEU A 552 -8.08 31.61 2.54
CA LEU A 552 -7.91 33.05 2.30
C LEU A 552 -7.33 33.74 3.54
N VAL A 553 -6.50 34.75 3.30
CA VAL A 553 -5.95 35.66 4.31
C VAL A 553 -6.11 37.10 3.79
N ILE A 554 -6.44 38.03 4.66
CA ILE A 554 -6.52 39.46 4.33
C ILE A 554 -5.08 40.01 4.27
N SER A 555 -4.62 40.59 3.17
CA SER A 555 -3.30 41.23 3.10
C SER A 555 -3.26 42.57 3.83
N GLU A 556 -2.06 43.14 4.01
CA GLU A 556 -1.87 44.44 4.70
C GLU A 556 -2.65 45.59 4.06
N ASN A 557 -2.91 45.51 2.76
CA ASN A 557 -3.74 46.46 2.00
C ASN A 557 -5.25 46.18 2.09
N GLY A 558 -5.68 45.24 2.93
CA GLY A 558 -7.10 44.90 3.15
C GLY A 558 -7.73 44.00 2.07
N GLN A 559 -6.97 43.53 1.09
CA GLN A 559 -7.49 42.65 0.02
C GLN A 559 -7.43 41.17 0.42
N ASN A 560 -8.39 40.37 -0.03
CA ASN A 560 -8.32 38.92 0.13
C ASN A 560 -7.27 38.36 -0.83
N ARG A 561 -6.39 37.53 -0.32
CA ARG A 561 -5.47 36.72 -1.12
C ARG A 561 -5.41 35.29 -0.58
N LEU A 562 -4.91 34.37 -1.41
CA LEU A 562 -4.58 33.03 -0.91
C LEU A 562 -3.45 33.13 0.12
N LEU A 563 -3.52 32.27 1.12
CA LEU A 563 -2.45 32.06 2.08
C LEU A 563 -1.16 31.71 1.33
N GLN A 564 -0.06 32.39 1.66
CA GLN A 564 1.26 32.03 1.18
C GLN A 564 1.80 30.89 2.06
N GLU A 565 1.91 29.70 1.47
CA GLU A 565 2.26 28.48 2.20
C GLU A 565 3.63 28.55 2.89
N ASP A 566 4.55 29.38 2.36
CA ASP A 566 5.91 29.60 2.89
C ASP A 566 5.99 30.75 3.93
N SER A 567 4.85 31.32 4.32
CA SER A 567 4.76 32.43 5.27
C SER A 567 4.21 31.96 6.60
N LYS A 568 5.09 31.80 7.60
CA LYS A 568 4.69 31.51 8.98
C LYS A 568 3.72 32.58 9.53
N ASP A 569 3.90 33.83 9.15
CA ASP A 569 3.04 34.94 9.58
C ASP A 569 1.63 34.82 8.99
N ASP A 570 1.51 34.39 7.73
CA ASP A 570 0.21 34.11 7.13
C ASP A 570 -0.51 32.96 7.86
N TRP A 571 0.22 31.89 8.20
CA TRP A 571 -0.34 30.78 8.98
C TRP A 571 -0.83 31.25 10.34
N ASN A 572 0.00 31.99 11.08
CA ASN A 572 -0.37 32.55 12.38
C ASN A 572 -1.60 33.44 12.28
N LYS A 573 -1.65 34.31 11.27
CA LYS A 573 -2.77 35.21 11.01
C LYS A 573 -4.05 34.43 10.72
N TRP A 574 -3.98 33.45 9.84
CA TRP A 574 -5.15 32.64 9.48
C TRP A 574 -5.72 31.86 10.67
N PHE A 575 -4.86 31.25 11.51
CA PHE A 575 -5.33 30.55 12.71
C PHE A 575 -5.90 31.51 13.75
N ALA A 576 -5.34 32.72 13.91
CA ALA A 576 -5.92 33.74 14.78
C ALA A 576 -7.30 34.20 14.31
N GLU A 577 -7.47 34.46 13.01
CA GLU A 577 -8.77 34.79 12.40
C GLU A 577 -9.78 33.63 12.56
N ARG A 578 -9.32 32.39 12.38
CA ARG A 578 -10.15 31.19 12.59
C ARG A 578 -10.63 31.07 14.03
N ILE A 579 -9.76 31.28 15.02
CA ILE A 579 -10.10 31.26 16.44
C ILE A 579 -11.13 32.36 16.74
N ALA A 580 -10.89 33.58 16.29
CA ALA A 580 -11.81 34.71 16.50
C ALA A 580 -13.20 34.42 15.90
N ARG A 581 -13.26 33.88 14.68
CA ARG A 581 -14.53 33.48 14.06
C ARG A 581 -15.25 32.40 14.87
N LYS A 582 -14.54 31.38 15.35
CA LYS A 582 -15.14 30.33 16.20
C LYS A 582 -15.69 30.90 17.51
N GLN A 583 -15.00 31.90 18.09
CA GLN A 583 -15.45 32.59 19.30
C GLN A 583 -16.72 33.41 19.04
N GLU A 584 -16.77 34.13 17.92
CA GLU A 584 -17.95 34.88 17.47
C GLU A 584 -19.15 33.95 17.22
N GLU A 585 -18.91 32.81 16.57
CA GLU A 585 -19.91 31.76 16.32
C GLU A 585 -20.30 30.98 17.59
N ARG A 586 -19.67 31.28 18.75
CA ARG A 586 -19.87 30.60 20.04
C ARG A 586 -19.76 29.08 19.94
N GLN A 587 -18.80 28.60 19.15
CA GLN A 587 -18.49 27.17 19.13
C GLN A 587 -17.98 26.76 20.52
N GLU A 588 -18.45 25.64 21.05
CA GLU A 588 -18.12 25.19 22.42
C GLU A 588 -16.63 24.86 22.60
N ASN A 589 -15.90 24.72 21.50
CA ASN A 589 -14.61 24.06 21.47
C ASN A 589 -13.60 24.84 20.62
N ILE A 590 -12.79 25.63 21.33
CA ILE A 590 -11.84 26.55 20.73
C ILE A 590 -10.50 26.29 21.38
N LEU A 591 -9.59 25.70 20.61
CA LEU A 591 -8.20 25.55 20.99
C LEU A 591 -7.53 26.93 21.08
N ASP A 592 -6.53 27.05 21.95
CA ASP A 592 -5.73 28.26 22.07
C ASP A 592 -4.75 28.37 20.90
N GLN A 593 -4.23 29.58 20.65
CA GLN A 593 -3.25 29.80 19.58
C GLN A 593 -1.97 28.96 19.76
N ASN A 594 -1.59 28.68 21.01
CA ASN A 594 -0.44 27.83 21.33
C ASN A 594 -0.66 26.37 20.92
N ASP A 595 -1.88 25.88 20.98
CA ASP A 595 -2.21 24.52 20.58
C ASP A 595 -2.00 24.29 19.08
N TYR A 596 -1.99 25.33 18.25
CA TYR A 596 -1.72 25.20 16.81
C TYR A 596 -0.25 25.27 16.43
N GLN A 597 0.67 25.55 17.36
CA GLN A 597 2.08 25.83 16.99
C GLN A 597 2.77 24.68 16.25
N ALA A 598 2.55 23.43 16.69
CA ALA A 598 3.11 22.27 16.00
C ALA A 598 2.50 22.07 14.60
N LEU A 599 1.18 22.26 14.48
CA LEU A 599 0.47 22.18 13.20
C LEU A 599 0.96 23.28 12.23
N ILE A 600 1.11 24.51 12.71
CA ILE A 600 1.66 25.65 11.95
C ILE A 600 3.10 25.34 11.52
N TYR A 601 3.94 24.87 12.44
CA TYR A 601 5.31 24.48 12.14
C TYR A 601 5.37 23.41 11.04
N ALA A 602 4.53 22.39 11.14
CA ALA A 602 4.43 21.34 10.13
C ALA A 602 3.96 21.90 8.76
N CYS A 603 2.93 22.75 8.73
CA CYS A 603 2.44 23.37 7.49
C CYS A 603 3.49 24.28 6.81
N ASP A 604 4.23 25.06 7.59
CA ASP A 604 5.27 25.98 7.13
C ASP A 604 6.52 25.25 6.62
N LYS A 605 6.98 24.22 7.36
CA LYS A 605 8.31 23.63 7.11
C LYS A 605 8.29 22.26 6.45
N ALA A 606 7.30 21.42 6.72
CA ALA A 606 7.37 20.01 6.37
C ALA A 606 6.90 19.73 4.95
N GLY A 607 7.83 19.26 4.11
CA GLY A 607 7.55 18.71 2.80
C GLY A 607 8.09 17.29 2.67
N VAL A 608 7.60 16.57 1.67
CA VAL A 608 8.05 15.23 1.30
C VAL A 608 8.24 15.16 -0.19
N ILE A 609 9.43 14.74 -0.63
CA ILE A 609 9.65 14.29 -1.99
C ILE A 609 9.22 12.83 -2.08
N MET A 610 8.36 12.53 -3.04
CA MET A 610 7.89 11.19 -3.36
C MET A 610 8.44 10.76 -4.72
N CYS A 611 8.93 9.53 -4.81
CA CYS A 611 9.36 8.91 -6.06
C CYS A 611 9.28 7.38 -5.99
N TYR A 612 9.41 6.71 -7.13
CA TYR A 612 9.72 5.28 -7.16
C TYR A 612 11.16 5.12 -7.61
N ALA A 613 11.92 4.28 -6.94
CA ALA A 613 13.31 4.03 -7.29
C ALA A 613 13.72 2.59 -7.04
N ALA A 614 14.60 2.06 -7.88
CA ALA A 614 15.17 0.73 -7.69
C ALA A 614 16.59 0.64 -8.29
N PRO A 615 17.52 -0.10 -7.66
CA PRO A 615 18.83 -0.38 -8.24
C PRO A 615 18.70 -1.10 -9.59
N THR A 616 19.50 -0.69 -10.57
CA THR A 616 19.51 -1.35 -11.88
C THR A 616 19.97 -2.81 -11.77
N SER A 617 20.87 -3.10 -10.84
CA SER A 617 21.36 -4.46 -10.54
C SER A 617 20.25 -5.42 -10.11
N ALA A 618 19.17 -4.94 -9.50
CA ALA A 618 18.01 -5.77 -9.13
C ALA A 618 17.30 -6.38 -10.35
N TYR A 619 17.45 -5.77 -11.53
CA TYR A 619 16.85 -6.24 -12.79
C TYR A 619 17.75 -7.19 -13.57
N GLN A 620 19.03 -7.33 -13.21
CA GLN A 620 19.98 -8.13 -13.96
C GLN A 620 19.50 -9.57 -14.09
N THR A 621 19.11 -10.18 -12.97
CA THR A 621 18.63 -11.57 -12.95
C THR A 621 17.35 -11.75 -13.75
N ILE A 622 16.45 -10.76 -13.75
CA ILE A 622 15.18 -10.80 -14.51
C ILE A 622 15.43 -10.71 -16.02
N VAL A 623 16.38 -9.88 -16.44
CA VAL A 623 16.68 -9.67 -17.87
C VAL A 623 17.59 -10.75 -18.44
N ASP A 624 18.54 -11.25 -17.66
CA ASP A 624 19.54 -12.23 -18.10
C ASP A 624 19.07 -13.70 -17.95
N SER A 625 18.02 -13.98 -17.16
CA SER A 625 17.53 -15.36 -16.99
C SER A 625 16.68 -15.82 -18.18
N ASP A 626 17.11 -16.91 -18.84
CA ASP A 626 16.29 -17.64 -19.83
C ASP A 626 15.18 -18.49 -19.18
N SER A 627 15.33 -18.81 -17.89
CA SER A 627 14.32 -19.50 -17.08
C SER A 627 13.38 -18.47 -16.46
N GLY A 628 12.08 -18.51 -16.79
CA GLY A 628 11.02 -17.66 -16.24
C GLY A 628 10.76 -17.79 -14.72
N THR A 629 11.78 -18.06 -13.93
CA THR A 629 11.80 -18.21 -12.47
C THR A 629 12.62 -17.11 -11.78
N ALA A 630 13.15 -16.12 -12.51
CA ALA A 630 13.77 -14.96 -11.87
C ALA A 630 12.72 -14.16 -11.10
N GLY A 631 13.01 -13.92 -9.82
CA GLY A 631 12.07 -13.38 -8.84
C GLY A 631 11.54 -12.01 -9.23
N GLN A 632 10.24 -11.93 -9.50
CA GLN A 632 9.53 -10.67 -9.65
C GLN A 632 9.46 -9.96 -8.30
N PHE A 633 9.44 -8.64 -8.33
CA PHE A 633 9.26 -7.81 -7.14
C PHE A 633 8.51 -6.54 -7.49
N LEU A 634 7.85 -5.92 -6.52
CA LEU A 634 7.24 -4.59 -6.61
C LEU A 634 8.20 -3.55 -6.02
N ILE A 635 8.01 -2.29 -6.40
CA ILE A 635 8.78 -1.16 -5.89
C ILE A 635 7.90 -0.34 -4.94
N PRO A 636 8.33 -0.04 -3.71
CA PRO A 636 7.60 0.86 -2.82
C PRO A 636 7.74 2.30 -3.29
N ARG A 637 6.80 3.17 -2.88
CA ARG A 637 7.00 4.61 -3.02
C ARG A 637 8.00 5.05 -1.96
N LEU A 638 9.12 5.62 -2.38
CA LEU A 638 10.09 6.22 -1.48
C LEU A 638 9.69 7.66 -1.18
N GLU A 639 9.77 8.03 0.09
CA GLU A 639 9.46 9.36 0.59
C GLU A 639 10.67 9.92 1.34
N ALA A 640 11.12 11.12 1.00
CA ALA A 640 12.19 11.81 1.71
C ALA A 640 11.67 13.13 2.29
N ALA A 641 11.84 13.33 3.60
CA ALA A 641 11.47 14.56 4.28
C ALA A 641 12.40 15.70 3.84
N VAL A 642 11.80 16.88 3.61
CA VAL A 642 12.50 18.09 3.19
C VAL A 642 11.97 19.30 3.95
N ASN A 643 12.87 20.24 4.23
CA ASN A 643 12.52 21.50 4.87
C ASN A 643 12.19 22.51 3.79
N LEU A 644 10.93 22.93 3.68
CA LEU A 644 10.45 23.82 2.62
C LEU A 644 11.08 25.22 2.62
N GLN A 645 11.76 25.59 3.71
CA GLN A 645 12.51 26.85 3.81
C GLN A 645 13.92 26.76 3.20
N ASP A 646 14.40 25.55 2.90
CA ASP A 646 15.69 25.36 2.24
C ASP A 646 15.59 25.63 0.72
N LYS A 647 16.74 25.78 0.07
CA LYS A 647 16.79 25.88 -1.40
C LYS A 647 16.43 24.52 -2.03
N PRO A 648 15.79 24.48 -3.22
CA PRO A 648 15.44 23.24 -3.91
C PRO A 648 16.59 22.22 -4.07
N ASN A 649 17.83 22.69 -4.26
CA ASN A 649 19.00 21.81 -4.35
C ASN A 649 19.26 20.99 -3.06
N SER A 650 18.83 21.50 -1.89
CA SER A 650 18.87 20.77 -0.61
C SER A 650 18.01 19.51 -0.67
N TYR A 651 16.85 19.60 -1.33
CA TYR A 651 15.89 18.52 -1.40
C TYR A 651 16.44 17.34 -2.18
N GLN A 652 17.10 17.66 -3.30
CA GLN A 652 17.75 16.66 -4.13
C GLN A 652 18.87 15.95 -3.37
N LYS A 653 19.65 16.71 -2.59
CA LYS A 653 20.71 16.14 -1.75
C LYS A 653 20.16 15.14 -0.72
N ASN A 654 19.03 15.43 -0.07
CA ASN A 654 18.40 14.47 0.87
C ASN A 654 17.99 13.18 0.16
N LEU A 655 17.40 13.30 -1.03
CA LEU A 655 17.00 12.14 -1.82
C LEU A 655 18.21 11.33 -2.28
N ASP A 656 19.28 11.98 -2.78
CA ASP A 656 20.49 11.28 -3.23
C ASP A 656 21.20 10.57 -2.07
N GLU A 657 21.25 11.20 -0.89
CA GLU A 657 21.74 10.57 0.34
C GLU A 657 20.87 9.35 0.71
N MET A 658 19.54 9.45 0.68
CA MET A 658 18.65 8.30 0.91
C MET A 658 18.88 7.17 -0.12
N LEU A 659 19.01 7.51 -1.39
CA LEU A 659 19.23 6.54 -2.49
C LEU A 659 20.63 5.90 -2.44
N SER A 660 21.62 6.56 -1.84
CA SER A 660 22.97 5.99 -1.65
C SER A 660 22.94 4.66 -0.90
N TRP A 661 22.00 4.49 0.03
CA TRP A 661 21.83 3.25 0.79
C TRP A 661 21.43 2.09 -0.13
N LEU A 662 20.45 2.33 -1.01
CA LEU A 662 20.01 1.33 -2.00
C LEU A 662 21.12 1.04 -3.02
N ALA A 663 21.87 2.05 -3.46
CA ALA A 663 23.00 1.90 -4.39
C ALA A 663 24.15 1.09 -3.77
N ALA A 664 24.30 1.12 -2.45
CA ALA A 664 25.28 0.34 -1.69
C ALA A 664 24.81 -1.10 -1.36
N GLU A 665 23.80 -1.61 -2.08
CA GLU A 665 23.26 -2.97 -1.88
C GLU A 665 22.64 -3.22 -0.50
N HIS A 666 22.16 -2.16 0.17
CA HIS A 666 21.40 -2.27 1.42
C HIS A 666 19.88 -2.29 1.16
N TRP A 667 19.44 -3.32 0.46
CA TRP A 667 18.04 -3.59 0.17
C TRP A 667 17.74 -5.08 0.26
N ALA A 668 16.48 -5.41 0.48
CA ALA A 668 16.00 -6.77 0.60
C ALA A 668 14.58 -6.91 0.02
N LEU A 669 14.18 -8.15 -0.24
CA LEU A 669 12.84 -8.48 -0.72
C LEU A 669 11.95 -8.84 0.47
N ASP A 670 11.04 -7.95 0.83
CA ASP A 670 10.01 -8.20 1.83
C ASP A 670 8.99 -9.18 1.27
N ARG A 671 8.98 -10.40 1.82
CA ARG A 671 8.06 -11.49 1.47
C ARG A 671 6.87 -11.61 2.43
N HIS A 672 6.91 -10.88 3.54
CA HIS A 672 5.86 -10.93 4.55
C HIS A 672 4.70 -10.02 4.17
N HIS A 673 4.98 -8.97 3.39
CA HIS A 673 3.97 -8.04 2.91
C HIS A 673 3.83 -8.13 1.40
N THR A 674 2.58 -8.31 0.98
CA THR A 674 2.17 -8.19 -0.42
C THR A 674 1.13 -7.09 -0.49
N GLN A 675 1.11 -6.31 -1.57
CA GLN A 675 0.05 -5.31 -1.73
C GLN A 675 -1.32 -5.99 -1.83
N SER A 676 -2.38 -5.32 -1.38
CA SER A 676 -3.73 -5.90 -1.30
C SER A 676 -4.29 -6.43 -2.64
N GLY A 677 -3.74 -6.00 -3.77
CA GLY A 677 -4.08 -6.53 -5.12
C GLY A 677 -3.25 -7.75 -5.56
N PHE A 678 -2.19 -8.08 -4.84
CA PHE A 678 -1.29 -9.21 -5.07
C PHE A 678 -1.27 -10.18 -3.88
N ASP A 679 -2.04 -9.91 -2.83
CA ASP A 679 -2.21 -10.79 -1.67
C ASP A 679 -3.17 -11.92 -2.04
N THR A 680 -2.62 -13.11 -2.23
CA THR A 680 -3.37 -14.33 -2.54
C THR A 680 -3.82 -15.08 -1.28
N GLY A 681 -3.59 -14.52 -0.08
CA GLY A 681 -3.78 -15.21 1.19
C GLY A 681 -2.76 -16.31 1.47
N ASN A 682 -1.78 -16.49 0.57
CA ASN A 682 -0.67 -17.41 0.72
C ASN A 682 0.64 -16.61 0.56
N SER A 683 1.35 -16.38 1.69
CA SER A 683 2.60 -15.61 1.72
C SER A 683 3.70 -16.18 0.83
N GLN A 684 3.60 -17.45 0.38
CA GLN A 684 4.54 -18.04 -0.57
C GLN A 684 4.24 -17.69 -2.03
N GLN A 685 3.06 -17.16 -2.34
CA GLN A 685 2.60 -16.89 -3.71
C GLN A 685 2.53 -15.39 -4.05
N GLY A 686 2.69 -14.50 -3.07
CA GLY A 686 2.66 -13.07 -3.32
C GLY A 686 3.98 -12.54 -3.88
N ILE A 687 3.90 -11.43 -4.61
CA ILE A 687 5.07 -10.76 -5.19
C ILE A 687 5.76 -9.92 -4.10
N PRO A 688 7.05 -10.18 -3.78
CA PRO A 688 7.76 -9.44 -2.75
C PRO A 688 7.97 -7.97 -3.11
N ILE A 689 8.22 -7.13 -2.12
CA ILE A 689 8.49 -5.70 -2.31
C ILE A 689 9.98 -5.43 -2.04
N LEU A 690 10.67 -4.76 -2.95
CA LEU A 690 12.07 -4.35 -2.76
C LEU A 690 12.13 -3.14 -1.81
N VAL A 691 12.58 -3.36 -0.58
CA VAL A 691 12.65 -2.33 0.47
C VAL A 691 14.07 -2.15 0.98
N PRO A 692 14.41 -1.02 1.63
CA PRO A 692 15.64 -0.92 2.42
C PRO A 692 15.73 -2.06 3.45
N ASP A 693 16.92 -2.64 3.64
CA ASP A 693 17.12 -3.79 4.53
C ASP A 693 16.71 -3.51 5.98
N VAL A 694 17.03 -2.31 6.48
CA VAL A 694 16.64 -1.82 7.82
C VAL A 694 15.12 -1.83 8.06
N THR A 695 14.29 -1.70 7.02
CA THR A 695 12.83 -1.71 7.15
C THR A 695 12.32 -3.09 7.53
N ILE A 696 12.91 -4.16 6.99
CA ILE A 696 12.54 -5.54 7.34
C ILE A 696 12.92 -5.84 8.80
N LEU A 697 14.14 -5.47 9.20
CA LEU A 697 14.62 -5.68 10.56
C LEU A 697 13.77 -4.92 11.60
N ALA A 698 13.33 -3.71 11.27
CA ALA A 698 12.44 -2.94 12.13
C ALA A 698 11.06 -3.60 12.26
N HIS A 699 10.53 -4.13 11.16
CA HIS A 699 9.26 -4.87 11.17
C HIS A 699 9.32 -6.14 12.02
N GLU A 700 10.40 -6.92 11.90
CA GLU A 700 10.64 -8.10 12.72
C GLU A 700 10.73 -7.73 14.21
N ALA A 701 11.45 -6.64 14.53
CA ALA A 701 11.56 -6.14 15.90
C ALA A 701 10.21 -5.67 16.47
N ALA A 702 9.41 -4.95 15.68
CA ALA A 702 8.08 -4.48 16.10
C ALA A 702 7.10 -5.65 16.29
N THR A 703 7.17 -6.66 15.42
CA THR A 703 6.38 -7.89 15.54
C THR A 703 6.75 -8.67 16.79
N PHE A 704 8.05 -8.84 17.06
CA PHE A 704 8.53 -9.47 18.29
C PHE A 704 8.07 -8.71 19.54
N ALA A 705 8.24 -7.38 19.55
CA ALA A 705 7.83 -6.53 20.66
C ALA A 705 6.32 -6.62 20.91
N ARG A 706 5.51 -6.66 19.85
CA ARG A 706 4.05 -6.82 19.94
C ARG A 706 3.68 -8.12 20.62
N ASP A 707 4.27 -9.23 20.16
CA ASP A 707 3.93 -10.56 20.65
C ASP A 707 4.33 -10.72 22.12
N LYS A 708 5.51 -10.20 22.50
CA LYS A 708 5.97 -10.20 23.89
C LYS A 708 5.15 -9.30 24.80
N LEU A 709 4.87 -8.08 24.37
CA LEU A 709 4.04 -7.15 25.15
C LEU A 709 2.62 -7.69 25.33
N SER A 710 2.04 -8.30 24.29
CA SER A 710 0.73 -8.95 24.36
C SER A 710 0.70 -10.07 25.41
N GLU A 711 1.72 -10.94 25.40
CA GLU A 711 1.88 -12.03 26.37
C GLU A 711 1.98 -11.49 27.80
N GLU A 712 2.87 -10.52 28.04
CA GLU A 712 3.13 -9.95 29.35
C GLU A 712 1.94 -9.18 29.91
N VAL A 713 1.28 -8.35 29.10
CA VAL A 713 0.08 -7.59 29.51
C VAL A 713 -1.08 -8.53 29.82
N ASN A 714 -1.32 -9.56 29.00
CA ASN A 714 -2.36 -10.55 29.26
C ASN A 714 -2.12 -11.27 30.60
N ASP A 715 -0.89 -11.69 30.86
CA ASP A 715 -0.51 -12.34 32.12
C ASP A 715 -0.69 -11.43 33.33
N GLN A 716 -0.33 -10.15 33.22
CA GLN A 716 -0.55 -9.16 34.29
C GLN A 716 -2.04 -8.93 34.56
N ILE A 717 -2.86 -8.76 33.51
CA ILE A 717 -4.31 -8.60 33.65
C ILE A 717 -4.92 -9.84 34.31
N ARG A 718 -4.53 -11.04 33.90
CA ARG A 718 -5.01 -12.30 34.50
C ARG A 718 -4.64 -12.43 35.99
N LYS A 719 -3.42 -12.04 36.37
CA LYS A 719 -2.99 -11.98 37.78
C LYS A 719 -3.86 -10.99 38.58
N LEU A 720 -4.08 -9.79 38.06
CA LEU A 720 -4.93 -8.78 38.70
C LEU A 720 -6.38 -9.25 38.86
N ILE A 721 -6.96 -9.89 37.84
CA ILE A 721 -8.30 -10.48 37.92
C ILE A 721 -8.37 -11.54 39.03
N ALA A 722 -7.38 -12.42 39.14
CA ALA A 722 -7.33 -13.44 40.18
C ALA A 722 -7.22 -12.82 41.59
N GLU A 723 -6.42 -11.78 41.76
CA GLU A 723 -6.31 -11.04 43.02
C GLU A 723 -7.60 -10.33 43.40
N LEU A 724 -8.25 -9.65 42.45
CA LEU A 724 -9.52 -8.97 42.67
C LEU A 724 -10.62 -9.97 43.06
N ARG A 725 -10.71 -11.12 42.37
CA ARG A 725 -11.62 -12.21 42.76
C ARG A 725 -11.37 -12.69 44.19
N LYS A 726 -10.10 -12.85 44.58
CA LYS A 726 -9.72 -13.24 45.96
C LYS A 726 -10.11 -12.18 46.99
N ARG A 727 -9.97 -10.89 46.67
CA ARG A 727 -10.39 -9.78 47.55
C ARG A 727 -11.91 -9.71 47.69
N MET A 728 -12.65 -9.81 46.57
CA MET A 728 -14.11 -9.83 46.59
C MET A 728 -14.67 -11.05 47.33
N GLY A 729 -14.03 -12.21 47.18
CA GLY A 729 -14.40 -13.44 47.89
C GLY A 729 -14.10 -13.43 49.39
N LYS A 730 -13.23 -12.53 49.87
CA LYS A 730 -12.97 -12.29 51.30
C LYS A 730 -13.86 -11.19 51.91
N SER A 731 -14.47 -10.36 51.05
CA SER A 731 -15.39 -9.29 51.46
C SER A 731 -16.86 -9.73 51.48
N ARG A 732 -17.13 -10.97 51.06
CA ARG A 732 -18.36 -11.72 51.33
C ARG A 732 -18.09 -12.66 52.49
#